data_AF-D3AXR2-F1
#
_entry.id   AF-D3AXR2-F1
#
_cell.length_a   1.000
_cell.length_b   1.000
_cell.length_c   1.000
_cell.angle_alpha   90.00
_cell.angle_beta   90.00
_cell.angle_gamma   90.00
#
_symmetry.space_group_name_H-M   'P 1'
#
loop_
_entity.id
_entity.type
_entity.pdbx_description
1 polymer ?
#
loop_
_entity_poly.entity_id
_entity_poly.type
_entity_poly.pdbx_seq_one_letter_code
_entity_poly.pdbx_strand_id
1 'polypeptide(L)'
;MFNTKSNLLILFGLMLVCCLSVRSTDAAVQSYIWDTTVDCSNIAGCDFYNATNYVGNAPVAGVVNAGGVIIDYSNTTFTTPQYITVINGSTIDKLYVRGPQTNGSNLLDFQVWRDDSGLVVDGSVWFDQANLAVHDGVFTVNNDFFSLNGSTTTLVDAAFIVVGTTDFSEDSSFTGTNQSTIALDGDGYIFFGCTPVLDQETIFNAGGANTTFERGINAETNAGMVFLNATTLNGISSIQQLRIENYVNLGSLATLSISTYCGRGPATDKPVINVGSGNLLISGGTQDENAPTVVDLYAINAGYNGVVRIVNFVNVSIDYVSSLGPFTLDTVDNAYIGGAVSPVDGVTPIVSSLNDFRLAGSVGLTVNATTILSISYIPSQLFSPNNIGATIYVYGQTALINATTLLNSTIFQVQSGANFMVENDLQFTGKAGIYLMGEMTLNGTILSFDQPKPAFTLNGGSLLAINNVTINGNVNFLNGLFQPSGVTVNGDYYQIGGTILFLGVTGENLIVSGDFTVSDQVQIGFDNALIPDVEAVIHVEGLPQVEASIVIQMSQAPEPDTEYYLISSLNQSISGMIASFDVVTPVINSYKSSIVLTDPALSMVLEFTSQPAGHHNKMAGWKVFLIILGVVAGIALIGLGYRYYVRNKGYIAL
;
A
#
# COMPACT_ATOMS: atom_id res chain seq x y z
N MET A 1 7.48 -81.67 -9.22
CA MET A 1 7.71 -82.16 -7.85
C MET A 1 8.82 -81.32 -7.22
N PHE A 2 8.45 -80.28 -6.50
CA PHE A 2 9.32 -79.60 -5.53
C PHE A 2 8.45 -79.29 -4.32
N ASN A 3 8.89 -79.73 -3.15
CA ASN A 3 8.09 -79.87 -1.94
C ASN A 3 7.95 -78.50 -1.25
N THR A 4 6.81 -77.85 -1.44
CA THR A 4 6.48 -76.52 -0.88
C THR A 4 6.49 -76.46 0.65
N LYS A 5 6.50 -77.62 1.34
CA LYS A 5 6.58 -77.68 2.81
C LYS A 5 7.99 -77.47 3.37
N SER A 6 9.05 -77.70 2.59
CA SER A 6 10.44 -77.55 3.08
C SER A 6 10.95 -76.11 3.03
N ASN A 7 10.48 -75.31 2.07
CA ASN A 7 10.88 -73.89 1.97
C ASN A 7 10.19 -73.00 3.01
N LEU A 8 8.97 -73.35 3.44
CA LEU A 8 8.26 -72.61 4.49
C LEU A 8 8.91 -72.82 5.87
N LEU A 9 9.46 -74.00 6.12
CA LEU A 9 10.15 -74.33 7.39
C LEU A 9 11.52 -73.66 7.50
N ILE A 10 12.23 -73.49 6.38
CA ILE A 10 13.50 -72.76 6.33
C ILE A 10 13.28 -71.25 6.45
N LEU A 11 12.19 -70.71 5.89
CA LEU A 11 11.82 -69.30 6.04
C LEU A 11 11.40 -68.97 7.48
N PHE A 12 10.64 -69.85 8.14
CA PHE A 12 10.33 -69.71 9.57
C PHE A 12 11.55 -69.89 10.46
N GLY A 13 12.47 -70.79 10.11
CA GLY A 13 13.74 -70.98 10.83
C GLY A 13 14.67 -69.77 10.75
N LEU A 14 14.75 -69.10 9.59
CA LEU A 14 15.54 -67.88 9.41
C LEU A 14 14.90 -66.66 10.08
N MET A 15 13.56 -66.53 10.08
CA MET A 15 12.87 -65.50 10.87
C MET A 15 13.07 -65.71 12.38
N LEU A 16 13.03 -66.96 12.86
CA LEU A 16 13.24 -67.25 14.29
C LEU A 16 14.69 -66.97 14.72
N VAL A 17 15.68 -67.23 13.84
CA VAL A 17 17.10 -66.92 14.11
C VAL A 17 17.39 -65.42 14.03
N CYS A 18 16.75 -64.67 13.12
CA CYS A 18 16.83 -63.20 13.10
C CYS A 18 16.16 -62.55 14.32
N CYS A 19 15.08 -63.13 14.86
CA CYS A 19 14.47 -62.67 16.12
C CYS A 19 15.28 -63.08 17.37
N LEU A 20 16.17 -64.08 17.28
CA LEU A 20 17.00 -64.54 18.39
C LEU A 20 18.41 -63.92 18.39
N SER A 21 18.87 -63.32 17.27
CA SER A 21 20.20 -62.69 17.16
C SER A 21 20.22 -61.17 17.32
N VAL A 22 19.08 -60.54 17.65
CA VAL A 22 19.03 -59.17 18.20
C VAL A 22 18.66 -59.27 19.68
N ARG A 23 19.55 -59.88 20.45
CA ARG A 23 19.71 -59.51 21.86
C ARG A 23 20.95 -58.63 21.94
N SER A 24 20.82 -57.40 21.44
CA SER A 24 21.49 -56.30 22.13
C SER A 24 20.96 -56.32 23.56
N THR A 25 21.84 -56.15 24.51
CA THR A 25 21.53 -55.89 25.91
C THR A 25 20.90 -54.50 26.04
N ASP A 26 19.72 -54.29 25.44
CA ASP A 26 18.87 -53.18 25.80
C ASP A 26 18.18 -53.61 27.08
N ALA A 27 18.56 -52.97 28.20
CA ALA A 27 17.84 -53.08 29.45
C ALA A 27 16.34 -52.90 29.14
N ALA A 28 15.50 -53.80 29.62
CA ALA A 28 14.05 -53.66 29.48
C ALA A 28 13.68 -52.23 29.88
N VAL A 29 13.17 -51.43 28.94
CA VAL A 29 12.74 -50.05 29.19
C VAL A 29 11.77 -50.12 30.36
N GLN A 30 12.20 -49.69 31.54
CA GLN A 30 11.45 -49.83 32.76
C GLN A 30 10.30 -48.83 32.73
N SER A 31 9.06 -49.30 32.60
CA SER A 31 7.90 -48.43 32.73
C SER A 31 7.57 -48.21 34.21
N TYR A 32 7.46 -46.97 34.64
CA TYR A 32 7.00 -46.57 35.96
C TYR A 32 5.49 -46.31 35.91
N ILE A 33 4.74 -46.95 36.81
CA ILE A 33 3.28 -46.86 36.86
C ILE A 33 2.90 -46.11 38.14
N TRP A 34 2.23 -44.97 37.99
CA TRP A 34 1.73 -44.19 39.11
C TRP A 34 0.64 -44.96 39.87
N ASP A 35 0.72 -44.96 41.20
CA ASP A 35 -0.29 -45.57 42.06
C ASP A 35 -1.47 -44.60 42.23
N THR A 36 -2.53 -44.84 41.47
CA THR A 36 -3.75 -44.02 41.47
C THR A 36 -4.58 -44.16 42.76
N THR A 37 -4.17 -45.01 43.70
CA THR A 37 -4.80 -45.09 45.03
C THR A 37 -4.26 -44.05 46.01
N VAL A 38 -3.15 -43.38 45.67
CA VAL A 38 -2.61 -42.26 46.45
C VAL A 38 -3.50 -41.03 46.29
N ASP A 39 -3.87 -40.42 47.41
CA ASP A 39 -4.66 -39.18 47.43
C ASP A 39 -3.75 -37.97 47.16
N CYS A 40 -3.91 -37.41 45.98
CA CYS A 40 -3.19 -36.24 45.50
C CYS A 40 -4.04 -34.96 45.56
N SER A 41 -5.06 -34.89 46.43
CA SER A 41 -5.90 -33.69 46.53
C SER A 41 -5.18 -32.46 47.11
N ASN A 42 -3.99 -32.66 47.69
CA ASN A 42 -3.14 -31.58 48.19
C ASN A 42 -1.89 -31.46 47.29
N ILE A 43 -1.66 -30.25 46.77
CA ILE A 43 -0.55 -29.92 45.86
C ILE A 43 0.84 -30.32 46.39
N ALA A 44 1.03 -30.34 47.71
CA ALA A 44 2.29 -30.71 48.35
C ALA A 44 2.47 -32.23 48.57
N GLY A 45 1.45 -33.05 48.28
CA GLY A 45 1.43 -34.47 48.65
C GLY A 45 2.00 -35.43 47.59
N CYS A 46 1.99 -35.04 46.32
CA CYS A 46 2.24 -35.93 45.19
C CYS A 46 3.38 -35.46 44.28
N ASP A 47 4.59 -35.51 44.82
CA ASP A 47 5.83 -35.30 44.07
C ASP A 47 6.06 -36.45 43.07
N PHE A 48 6.37 -36.09 41.82
CA PHE A 48 6.64 -36.97 40.70
C PHE A 48 7.81 -37.94 40.95
N TYR A 49 8.77 -37.59 41.82
CA TYR A 49 9.92 -38.47 42.11
C TYR A 49 9.79 -39.26 43.40
N ASN A 50 8.67 -39.12 44.12
CA ASN A 50 8.47 -39.87 45.36
C ASN A 50 8.10 -41.32 45.06
N ALA A 51 8.97 -42.25 45.45
CA ALA A 51 8.78 -43.70 45.28
C ALA A 51 7.47 -44.25 45.88
N THR A 52 6.89 -43.59 46.90
CA THR A 52 5.60 -44.02 47.47
C THR A 52 4.41 -43.81 46.56
N ASN A 53 4.56 -43.00 45.51
CA ASN A 53 3.50 -42.66 44.56
C ASN A 53 3.44 -43.62 43.36
N TYR A 54 4.25 -44.68 43.34
CA TYR A 54 4.37 -45.60 42.23
C TYR A 54 4.16 -47.03 42.66
N VAL A 55 3.64 -47.85 41.74
CA VAL A 55 3.63 -49.30 41.87
C VAL A 55 5.06 -49.81 41.61
N GLY A 56 5.86 -49.87 42.67
CA GLY A 56 7.25 -50.33 42.64
C GLY A 56 8.27 -49.21 42.85
N ASN A 57 9.03 -48.88 41.80
CA ASN A 57 10.03 -47.81 41.85
C ASN A 57 9.48 -46.54 41.19
N ALA A 58 10.01 -45.37 41.57
CA ALA A 58 9.80 -44.11 40.87
C ALA A 58 10.93 -43.82 39.86
N PRO A 59 10.71 -42.90 38.91
CA PRO A 59 11.78 -42.19 38.23
C PRO A 59 12.72 -41.53 39.25
N VAL A 60 14.01 -41.47 38.94
CA VAL A 60 15.02 -40.86 39.82
C VAL A 60 15.40 -39.49 39.27
N ALA A 61 15.23 -38.45 40.06
CA ALA A 61 15.63 -37.08 39.70
C ALA A 61 17.12 -37.02 39.29
N GLY A 62 17.43 -36.24 38.25
CA GLY A 62 18.80 -36.10 37.74
C GLY A 62 19.37 -37.29 36.96
N VAL A 63 18.61 -38.37 36.75
CA VAL A 63 19.00 -39.46 35.84
C VAL A 63 18.55 -39.16 34.42
N VAL A 64 19.45 -39.35 33.45
CA VAL A 64 19.15 -39.24 32.02
C VAL A 64 18.62 -40.58 31.51
N ASN A 65 17.51 -40.58 30.76
CA ASN A 65 16.83 -41.76 30.22
C ASN A 65 16.24 -42.69 31.29
N ALA A 66 15.56 -42.13 32.30
CA ALA A 66 14.62 -42.93 33.07
C ALA A 66 13.52 -43.44 32.11
N GLY A 67 13.10 -44.72 32.24
CA GLY A 67 12.09 -45.28 31.33
C GLY A 67 10.72 -44.59 31.42
N GLY A 68 9.75 -45.01 30.61
CA GLY A 68 8.48 -44.30 30.45
C GLY A 68 7.59 -44.27 31.71
N VAL A 69 6.85 -43.19 31.90
CA VAL A 69 5.91 -42.99 33.02
C VAL A 69 4.47 -43.06 32.55
N ILE A 70 3.63 -43.80 33.27
CA ILE A 70 2.19 -43.95 33.01
C ILE A 70 1.40 -43.54 34.25
N ILE A 71 0.55 -42.52 34.09
CA ILE A 71 -0.41 -42.02 35.07
C ILE A 71 -1.80 -42.16 34.47
N ASP A 72 -2.63 -43.09 34.97
CA ASP A 72 -3.93 -43.38 34.38
C ASP A 72 -5.07 -43.43 35.41
N TYR A 73 -5.74 -42.28 35.55
CA TYR A 73 -6.91 -42.10 36.41
C TYR A 73 -8.24 -42.38 35.68
N SER A 74 -8.24 -43.01 34.49
CA SER A 74 -9.48 -43.22 33.72
C SER A 74 -10.53 -44.10 34.40
N ASN A 75 -10.10 -45.02 35.26
CA ASN A 75 -10.97 -45.92 36.01
C ASN A 75 -11.24 -45.44 37.45
N THR A 76 -10.77 -44.25 37.82
CA THR A 76 -10.98 -43.69 39.16
C THR A 76 -11.97 -42.54 39.12
N THR A 77 -12.72 -42.39 40.21
CA THR A 77 -13.63 -41.25 40.42
C THR A 77 -13.16 -40.49 41.64
N PHE A 78 -12.74 -39.25 41.46
CA PHE A 78 -12.36 -38.35 42.55
C PHE A 78 -13.43 -37.27 42.73
N THR A 79 -13.61 -36.80 43.96
CA THR A 79 -14.54 -35.71 44.32
C THR A 79 -13.83 -34.35 44.47
N THR A 80 -12.50 -34.36 44.35
CA THR A 80 -11.61 -33.21 44.44
C THR A 80 -10.55 -33.31 43.35
N PRO A 81 -10.04 -32.19 42.81
CA PRO A 81 -8.93 -32.21 41.87
C PRO A 81 -7.71 -32.96 42.43
N GLN A 82 -6.94 -33.59 41.55
CA GLN A 82 -5.72 -34.32 41.89
C GLN A 82 -4.52 -33.60 41.28
N TYR A 83 -3.43 -33.46 42.03
CA TYR A 83 -2.26 -32.69 41.62
C TYR A 83 -1.00 -33.58 41.62
N ILE A 84 -0.29 -33.66 40.50
CA ILE A 84 1.01 -34.32 40.41
C ILE A 84 2.04 -33.23 40.13
N THR A 85 3.04 -33.08 41.00
CA THR A 85 4.02 -31.98 40.91
C THR A 85 5.41 -32.49 40.53
N VAL A 86 6.02 -31.85 39.53
CA VAL A 86 7.42 -32.04 39.15
C VAL A 86 8.19 -30.82 39.63
N ILE A 87 9.05 -31.00 40.65
CA ILE A 87 9.79 -29.89 41.28
C ILE A 87 11.28 -29.89 40.89
N ASN A 88 11.85 -31.05 40.59
CA ASN A 88 13.25 -31.19 40.17
C ASN A 88 13.33 -31.67 38.72
N GLY A 89 14.37 -31.29 37.98
CA GLY A 89 14.52 -31.75 36.61
C GLY A 89 14.95 -33.20 36.44
N SER A 90 14.43 -33.85 35.38
CA SER A 90 14.90 -35.16 34.90
C SER A 90 14.59 -35.34 33.42
N THR A 91 15.20 -36.38 32.83
CA THR A 91 14.90 -36.82 31.47
C THR A 91 14.26 -38.20 31.52
N ILE A 92 13.04 -38.30 31.03
CA ILE A 92 12.29 -39.58 30.89
C ILE A 92 12.10 -39.94 29.41
N ASP A 93 11.90 -41.22 29.10
CA ASP A 93 11.67 -41.70 27.72
C ASP A 93 10.26 -41.35 27.20
N LYS A 94 9.22 -41.55 28.04
CA LYS A 94 7.82 -41.35 27.65
C LYS A 94 6.99 -40.85 28.82
N LEU A 95 5.93 -40.11 28.53
CA LEU A 95 4.95 -39.66 29.51
C LEU A 95 3.53 -39.89 29.01
N TYR A 96 2.74 -40.67 29.74
CA TYR A 96 1.31 -40.85 29.48
C TYR A 96 0.52 -40.40 30.70
N VAL A 97 -0.34 -39.39 30.54
CA VAL A 97 -1.20 -38.87 31.60
C VAL A 97 -2.64 -38.90 31.12
N ARG A 98 -3.49 -39.61 31.87
CA ARG A 98 -4.91 -39.75 31.56
C ARG A 98 -5.78 -39.43 32.77
N GLY A 99 -6.73 -38.52 32.59
CA GLY A 99 -7.74 -38.17 33.59
C GLY A 99 -8.98 -39.06 33.57
N PRO A 100 -9.99 -38.74 34.40
CA PRO A 100 -11.19 -39.55 34.56
C PRO A 100 -12.20 -39.24 33.45
N GLN A 101 -12.93 -40.25 32.96
CA GLN A 101 -13.90 -40.12 31.85
C GLN A 101 -15.21 -39.36 32.20
N THR A 102 -15.25 -38.61 33.30
CA THR A 102 -16.49 -37.97 33.78
C THR A 102 -16.54 -36.48 33.42
N ASN A 103 -17.65 -36.04 32.82
CA ASN A 103 -17.99 -34.65 32.45
C ASN A 103 -18.17 -33.68 33.65
N GLY A 104 -17.22 -33.63 34.58
CA GLY A 104 -17.31 -32.83 35.78
C GLY A 104 -15.96 -32.27 36.22
N SER A 105 -16.02 -31.17 36.98
CA SER A 105 -14.95 -30.32 37.53
C SER A 105 -13.79 -30.98 38.30
N ASN A 106 -13.67 -32.31 38.28
CA ASN A 106 -12.66 -33.07 38.99
C ASN A 106 -11.52 -33.37 38.02
N LEU A 107 -10.56 -32.44 37.98
CA LEU A 107 -9.46 -32.42 37.02
C LEU A 107 -8.23 -33.11 37.61
N LEU A 108 -7.52 -33.87 36.78
CA LEU A 108 -6.15 -34.29 37.05
C LEU A 108 -5.23 -33.19 36.52
N ASP A 109 -4.43 -32.59 37.39
CA ASP A 109 -3.53 -31.48 37.07
C ASP A 109 -2.07 -31.93 37.25
N PHE A 110 -1.35 -31.99 36.13
CA PHE A 110 0.06 -32.30 36.09
C PHE A 110 0.84 -30.99 36.03
N GLN A 111 1.53 -30.66 37.11
CA GLN A 111 2.15 -29.36 37.30
C GLN A 111 3.68 -29.47 37.30
N VAL A 112 4.33 -28.69 36.46
CA VAL A 112 5.79 -28.56 36.42
C VAL A 112 6.16 -27.22 37.05
N TRP A 113 6.91 -27.24 38.15
CA TRP A 113 7.25 -26.07 38.95
C TRP A 113 8.76 -25.84 39.02
N ARG A 114 9.16 -24.58 38.84
CA ARG A 114 10.36 -23.91 39.37
C ARG A 114 11.62 -24.78 39.58
N ASP A 115 12.28 -25.08 38.46
CA ASP A 115 13.70 -25.47 38.38
C ASP A 115 14.22 -25.08 36.97
N ASP A 116 15.44 -24.52 36.90
CA ASP A 116 16.12 -24.16 35.65
C ASP A 116 16.25 -25.36 34.69
N SER A 117 16.17 -26.59 35.23
CA SER A 117 16.34 -27.84 34.48
C SER A 117 15.04 -28.45 33.92
N GLY A 118 13.87 -28.12 34.47
CA GLY A 118 12.56 -28.54 33.95
C GLY A 118 12.34 -30.05 33.76
N LEU A 119 11.21 -30.45 33.17
CA LEU A 119 10.98 -31.84 32.74
C LEU A 119 11.32 -31.99 31.27
N VAL A 120 12.22 -32.94 30.95
CA VAL A 120 12.56 -33.32 29.57
C VAL A 120 12.00 -34.71 29.29
N VAL A 121 11.31 -34.86 28.17
CA VAL A 121 10.85 -36.17 27.66
C VAL A 121 11.53 -36.46 26.33
N ASP A 122 12.46 -37.41 26.30
CA ASP A 122 13.20 -37.82 25.10
C ASP A 122 12.43 -38.89 24.30
N GLY A 123 11.14 -38.65 24.09
CA GLY A 123 10.27 -39.51 23.30
C GLY A 123 8.86 -38.96 23.22
N SER A 124 7.87 -39.80 23.53
CA SER A 124 6.48 -39.45 23.30
C SER A 124 5.72 -39.02 24.56
N VAL A 125 4.89 -37.99 24.43
CA VAL A 125 4.03 -37.43 25.47
C VAL A 125 2.56 -37.47 25.04
N TRP A 126 1.69 -37.96 25.90
CA TRP A 126 0.24 -37.94 25.69
C TRP A 126 -0.50 -37.47 26.94
N PHE A 127 -1.35 -36.46 26.76
CA PHE A 127 -2.34 -36.02 27.74
C PHE A 127 -3.75 -36.33 27.19
N ASP A 128 -4.53 -37.13 27.92
CA ASP A 128 -5.91 -37.47 27.58
C ASP A 128 -6.85 -37.11 28.74
N GLN A 129 -7.72 -36.13 28.55
CA GLN A 129 -8.62 -35.60 29.58
C GLN A 129 -7.90 -35.15 30.88
N ALA A 130 -6.70 -34.59 30.75
CA ALA A 130 -5.88 -34.12 31.86
C ALA A 130 -5.35 -32.69 31.62
N ASN A 131 -4.98 -32.00 32.69
CA ASN A 131 -4.40 -30.67 32.60
C ASN A 131 -2.89 -30.74 32.74
N LEU A 132 -2.19 -29.92 31.96
CA LEU A 132 -0.77 -29.63 32.07
C LEU A 132 -0.62 -28.16 32.47
N ALA A 133 -0.02 -27.89 33.63
CA ALA A 133 0.34 -26.56 34.05
C ALA A 133 1.86 -26.44 34.19
N VAL A 134 2.46 -25.39 33.63
CA VAL A 134 3.89 -25.11 33.80
C VAL A 134 4.04 -23.72 34.40
N HIS A 135 4.73 -23.65 35.54
CA HIS A 135 4.90 -22.43 36.34
C HIS A 135 6.39 -22.20 36.65
N ASP A 136 6.92 -21.05 36.26
CA ASP A 136 8.33 -20.66 36.50
C ASP A 136 9.34 -21.74 36.04
N GLY A 137 9.02 -22.52 35.00
CA GLY A 137 9.74 -23.76 34.67
C GLY A 137 9.78 -24.09 33.19
N VAL A 138 10.44 -25.19 32.85
CA VAL A 138 10.61 -25.66 31.46
C VAL A 138 9.97 -27.04 31.28
N PHE A 139 9.19 -27.21 30.22
CA PHE A 139 8.72 -28.52 29.77
C PHE A 139 9.21 -28.74 28.33
N THR A 140 10.08 -29.74 28.14
CA THR A 140 10.71 -30.05 26.86
C THR A 140 10.32 -31.45 26.40
N VAL A 141 9.96 -31.60 25.14
CA VAL A 141 9.75 -32.89 24.47
C VAL A 141 10.67 -32.98 23.27
N ASN A 142 11.55 -33.99 23.26
CA ASN A 142 12.48 -34.25 22.17
C ASN A 142 12.09 -35.54 21.44
N ASN A 143 12.27 -35.52 20.11
CA ASN A 143 12.48 -36.70 19.26
C ASN A 143 11.29 -37.59 18.88
N ASP A 144 10.04 -37.30 19.27
CA ASP A 144 8.94 -38.16 18.80
C ASP A 144 7.60 -37.41 18.60
N PHE A 145 6.81 -37.26 19.66
CA PHE A 145 5.41 -36.90 19.52
C PHE A 145 4.86 -36.26 20.81
N PHE A 146 4.15 -35.15 20.70
CA PHE A 146 3.34 -34.58 21.77
C PHE A 146 1.88 -34.56 21.35
N SER A 147 0.98 -35.06 22.20
CA SER A 147 -0.46 -34.95 21.97
C SER A 147 -1.24 -34.52 23.19
N LEU A 148 -2.20 -33.65 22.92
CA LEU A 148 -3.19 -33.15 23.86
C LEU A 148 -4.59 -33.49 23.34
N ASN A 149 -5.31 -34.35 24.06
CA ASN A 149 -6.66 -34.77 23.71
C ASN A 149 -7.65 -34.44 24.83
N GLY A 150 -8.65 -33.61 24.54
CA GLY A 150 -9.65 -33.14 25.52
C GLY A 150 -9.04 -32.55 26.80
N SER A 151 -7.87 -31.93 26.67
CA SER A 151 -6.97 -31.58 27.76
C SER A 151 -6.70 -30.08 27.79
N THR A 152 -6.17 -29.54 28.89
CA THR A 152 -5.85 -28.11 29.01
C THR A 152 -4.38 -27.90 29.31
N THR A 153 -3.71 -27.03 28.56
CA THR A 153 -2.36 -26.55 28.88
C THR A 153 -2.37 -25.10 29.31
N THR A 154 -1.73 -24.79 30.43
CA THR A 154 -1.53 -23.42 30.92
C THR A 154 -0.05 -23.18 31.23
N LEU A 155 0.52 -22.14 30.64
CA LEU A 155 1.91 -21.73 30.84
C LEU A 155 1.94 -20.35 31.49
N VAL A 156 2.66 -20.21 32.60
CA VAL A 156 2.83 -18.95 33.34
C VAL A 156 4.30 -18.76 33.64
N ASP A 157 4.93 -17.74 33.04
CA ASP A 157 6.38 -17.50 33.16
C ASP A 157 7.20 -18.76 32.89
N ALA A 158 6.84 -19.47 31.82
CA ALA A 158 7.31 -20.82 31.55
C ALA A 158 7.77 -21.00 30.11
N ALA A 159 8.64 -21.99 29.89
CA ALA A 159 9.05 -22.43 28.56
C ALA A 159 8.41 -23.78 28.21
N PHE A 160 7.78 -23.86 27.04
CA PHE A 160 7.21 -25.07 26.47
C PHE A 160 7.86 -25.33 25.12
N ILE A 161 8.69 -26.37 25.05
CA ILE A 161 9.53 -26.67 23.89
C ILE A 161 9.19 -28.07 23.40
N VAL A 162 8.79 -28.19 22.14
CA VAL A 162 8.53 -29.49 21.50
C VAL A 162 9.30 -29.56 20.21
N VAL A 163 10.16 -30.56 20.07
CA VAL A 163 10.90 -30.89 18.84
C VAL A 163 10.40 -32.23 18.32
N GLY A 164 9.43 -32.20 17.41
CA GLY A 164 8.80 -33.39 16.86
C GLY A 164 7.39 -33.14 16.32
N THR A 165 6.59 -34.19 16.23
CA THR A 165 5.19 -34.06 15.83
C THR A 165 4.35 -33.57 17.01
N THR A 166 3.43 -32.65 16.77
CA THR A 166 2.58 -32.06 17.82
C THR A 166 1.11 -32.07 17.40
N ASP A 167 0.22 -32.54 18.26
CA ASP A 167 -1.21 -32.67 17.97
C ASP A 167 -2.07 -32.20 19.16
N PHE A 168 -2.71 -31.04 19.01
CA PHE A 168 -3.71 -30.53 19.96
C PHE A 168 -5.12 -30.73 19.38
N SER A 169 -5.94 -31.54 20.03
CA SER A 169 -7.31 -31.82 19.58
C SER A 169 -8.23 -30.59 19.62
N GLU A 170 -9.38 -30.68 18.95
CA GLU A 170 -10.36 -29.57 18.88
C GLU A 170 -11.02 -29.20 20.22
N ASP A 171 -11.15 -30.17 21.13
CA ASP A 171 -11.71 -30.03 22.47
C ASP A 171 -10.65 -29.67 23.53
N SER A 172 -9.40 -29.53 23.12
CA SER A 172 -8.31 -29.08 23.97
C SER A 172 -8.28 -27.57 24.12
N SER A 173 -7.57 -27.07 25.14
CA SER A 173 -7.27 -25.64 25.29
C SER A 173 -5.79 -25.42 25.60
N PHE A 174 -5.24 -24.31 25.09
CA PHE A 174 -3.83 -23.97 25.25
C PHE A 174 -3.69 -22.48 25.53
N THR A 175 -3.08 -22.13 26.66
CA THR A 175 -2.89 -20.73 27.08
C THR A 175 -1.46 -20.50 27.53
N GLY A 176 -0.84 -19.41 27.05
CA GLY A 176 0.44 -18.92 27.54
C GLY A 176 0.35 -17.46 27.97
N THR A 177 0.92 -17.16 29.14
CA THR A 177 0.88 -15.83 29.78
C THR A 177 2.21 -15.50 30.49
N ASN A 178 2.38 -14.24 30.91
CA ASN A 178 3.50 -13.74 31.70
C ASN A 178 4.87 -14.08 31.08
N GLN A 179 5.18 -13.55 29.90
CA GLN A 179 6.48 -13.74 29.23
C GLN A 179 6.86 -15.19 28.94
N SER A 180 5.87 -16.09 28.87
CA SER A 180 6.11 -17.48 28.52
C SER A 180 6.72 -17.60 27.12
N THR A 181 7.51 -18.65 26.90
CA THR A 181 8.11 -18.96 25.59
C THR A 181 7.60 -20.30 25.10
N ILE A 182 6.97 -20.31 23.93
CA ILE A 182 6.49 -21.53 23.29
C ILE A 182 7.29 -21.72 22.00
N ALA A 183 7.95 -22.87 21.87
CA ALA A 183 8.73 -23.22 20.70
C ALA A 183 8.34 -24.63 20.22
N LEU A 184 7.70 -24.69 19.06
CA LEU A 184 7.28 -25.92 18.41
C LEU A 184 8.06 -26.05 17.11
N ASP A 185 8.91 -27.07 17.03
CA ASP A 185 9.82 -27.28 15.92
C ASP A 185 9.91 -28.78 15.55
N GLY A 186 10.60 -29.08 14.46
CA GLY A 186 10.91 -30.43 14.00
C GLY A 186 10.36 -30.75 12.62
N ASP A 187 10.78 -31.91 12.11
CA ASP A 187 10.41 -32.40 10.76
C ASP A 187 8.96 -32.95 10.70
N GLY A 188 8.30 -33.08 11.87
CA GLY A 188 6.92 -33.55 11.99
C GLY A 188 5.88 -32.51 11.59
N TYR A 189 4.60 -32.87 11.74
CA TYR A 189 3.51 -31.90 11.63
C TYR A 189 3.23 -31.25 12.99
N ILE A 190 2.80 -29.98 12.96
CA ILE A 190 2.24 -29.29 14.12
C ILE A 190 0.78 -29.01 13.81
N PHE A 191 -0.13 -29.60 14.58
CA PHE A 191 -1.57 -29.45 14.39
C PHE A 191 -2.22 -28.87 15.63
N PHE A 192 -2.96 -27.78 15.44
CA PHE A 192 -3.84 -27.18 16.44
C PHE A 192 -5.29 -27.25 15.94
N GLY A 193 -6.05 -28.20 16.50
CA GLY A 193 -7.51 -28.24 16.38
C GLY A 193 -8.19 -27.18 17.24
N CYS A 194 -7.53 -26.68 18.29
CA CYS A 194 -8.00 -25.60 19.16
C CYS A 194 -7.35 -24.24 18.80
N THR A 195 -7.80 -23.16 19.45
CA THR A 195 -7.20 -21.82 19.31
C THR A 195 -6.26 -21.57 20.49
N PRO A 196 -4.92 -21.52 20.30
CA PRO A 196 -4.02 -21.08 21.37
C PRO A 196 -4.29 -19.61 21.71
N VAL A 197 -4.26 -19.30 23.01
CA VAL A 197 -4.43 -17.95 23.55
C VAL A 197 -3.10 -17.49 24.17
N LEU A 198 -2.58 -16.37 23.67
CA LEU A 198 -1.28 -15.82 24.03
C LEU A 198 -1.49 -14.39 24.52
N ASP A 199 -1.00 -14.07 25.72
CA ASP A 199 -1.06 -12.71 26.27
C ASP A 199 0.23 -12.33 27.00
N GLN A 200 0.31 -11.09 27.48
CA GLN A 200 1.32 -10.62 28.44
C GLN A 200 2.76 -10.99 28.05
N GLU A 201 3.16 -10.58 26.86
CA GLU A 201 4.49 -10.69 26.24
C GLU A 201 4.93 -12.13 25.92
N THR A 202 4.00 -13.08 25.89
CA THR A 202 4.27 -14.47 25.51
C THR A 202 4.79 -14.57 24.08
N ILE A 203 5.97 -15.18 23.90
CA ILE A 203 6.58 -15.46 22.60
C ILE A 203 6.07 -16.82 22.11
N PHE A 204 5.69 -16.89 20.84
CA PHE A 204 5.19 -18.12 20.22
C PHE A 204 5.87 -18.37 18.89
N ASN A 205 6.61 -19.47 18.80
CA ASN A 205 7.27 -19.92 17.59
C ASN A 205 6.69 -21.26 17.14
N ALA A 206 6.05 -21.26 15.97
CA ALA A 206 5.67 -22.47 15.25
C ALA A 206 6.61 -22.63 14.04
N GLY A 207 7.76 -23.23 14.29
CA GLY A 207 8.89 -23.38 13.37
C GLY A 207 8.88 -24.66 12.53
N GLY A 208 8.01 -25.63 12.83
CA GLY A 208 7.94 -26.91 12.11
C GLY A 208 7.57 -26.77 10.64
N ALA A 209 7.99 -27.74 9.81
CA ALA A 209 7.87 -27.68 8.35
C ALA A 209 6.43 -27.77 7.80
N ASN A 210 5.48 -28.24 8.61
CA ASN A 210 4.06 -28.34 8.26
C ASN A 210 3.18 -28.00 9.46
N THR A 211 2.79 -26.74 9.57
CA THR A 211 1.98 -26.26 10.70
C THR A 211 0.55 -25.95 10.25
N THR A 212 -0.46 -26.42 10.98
CA THR A 212 -1.87 -26.13 10.70
C THR A 212 -2.60 -25.67 11.97
N PHE A 213 -3.29 -24.54 11.88
CA PHE A 213 -4.23 -24.06 12.90
C PHE A 213 -5.65 -24.06 12.33
N GLU A 214 -6.46 -25.02 12.77
CA GLU A 214 -7.84 -25.16 12.28
C GLU A 214 -8.73 -24.02 12.75
N ARG A 215 -8.52 -23.53 13.98
CA ARG A 215 -9.34 -22.47 14.59
C ARG A 215 -8.61 -21.13 14.75
N GLY A 216 -7.41 -21.01 14.18
CA GLY A 216 -6.59 -19.80 14.23
C GLY A 216 -5.82 -19.61 15.54
N ILE A 217 -5.25 -18.43 15.75
CA ILE A 217 -4.40 -18.05 16.89
C ILE A 217 -4.95 -16.77 17.52
N ASN A 218 -5.03 -16.68 18.85
CA ASN A 218 -5.37 -15.44 19.53
C ASN A 218 -4.16 -14.88 20.29
N ALA A 219 -3.60 -13.77 19.81
CA ALA A 219 -2.42 -13.09 20.33
C ALA A 219 -2.56 -11.55 20.23
N GLU A 220 -3.72 -11.00 20.62
CA GLU A 220 -4.03 -9.57 20.45
C GLU A 220 -3.54 -8.66 21.58
N THR A 221 -3.55 -9.13 22.83
CA THR A 221 -3.40 -8.25 24.01
C THR A 221 -2.01 -8.34 24.60
N ASN A 222 -1.18 -7.34 24.31
CA ASN A 222 0.21 -7.24 24.77
C ASN A 222 1.00 -8.52 24.49
N ALA A 223 0.72 -9.27 23.43
CA ALA A 223 1.40 -10.51 23.15
C ALA A 223 2.83 -10.26 22.65
N GLY A 224 3.73 -11.21 22.89
CA GLY A 224 5.05 -11.21 22.29
C GLY A 224 4.99 -11.44 20.77
N MET A 225 6.15 -11.56 20.14
CA MET A 225 6.23 -11.84 18.71
C MET A 225 5.78 -13.27 18.41
N VAL A 226 4.90 -13.41 17.42
CA VAL A 226 4.51 -14.70 16.83
C VAL A 226 5.39 -14.96 15.60
N PHE A 227 6.05 -16.13 15.57
CA PHE A 227 6.85 -16.60 14.45
C PHE A 227 6.13 -17.76 13.78
N LEU A 228 5.87 -17.64 12.47
CA LEU A 228 5.22 -18.69 11.68
C LEU A 228 6.15 -19.16 10.55
N ASN A 229 6.43 -20.46 10.53
CA ASN A 229 7.09 -21.16 9.44
C ASN A 229 6.13 -22.17 8.80
N ALA A 230 6.04 -22.13 7.46
CA ALA A 230 5.25 -23.07 6.66
C ALA A 230 3.86 -23.38 7.25
N THR A 231 3.07 -22.33 7.49
CA THR A 231 1.83 -22.42 8.28
C THR A 231 0.59 -22.30 7.42
N THR A 232 -0.42 -23.11 7.70
CA THR A 232 -1.79 -22.97 7.18
C THR A 232 -2.73 -22.54 8.31
N LEU A 233 -3.49 -21.47 8.08
CA LEU A 233 -4.52 -20.96 8.98
C LEU A 233 -5.89 -21.19 8.33
N ASN A 234 -6.77 -21.96 8.97
CA ASN A 234 -8.14 -22.19 8.47
C ASN A 234 -9.21 -21.40 9.25
N GLY A 235 -8.87 -20.94 10.46
CA GLY A 235 -9.78 -20.22 11.34
C GLY A 235 -9.57 -18.71 11.36
N ILE A 236 -9.93 -18.10 12.49
CA ILE A 236 -9.75 -16.66 12.73
C ILE A 236 -8.52 -16.49 13.62
N SER A 237 -7.48 -15.89 13.05
CA SER A 237 -6.28 -15.51 13.77
C SER A 237 -6.25 -14.01 13.97
N SER A 238 -5.93 -13.61 15.19
CA SER A 238 -5.66 -12.23 15.54
C SER A 238 -4.33 -12.13 16.26
N ILE A 239 -3.41 -11.35 15.72
CA ILE A 239 -2.01 -11.32 16.15
C ILE A 239 -1.55 -9.86 16.26
N GLN A 240 -0.93 -9.49 17.38
CA GLN A 240 -0.38 -8.15 17.51
C GLN A 240 0.88 -7.96 16.63
N GLN A 241 1.82 -8.90 16.74
CA GLN A 241 3.12 -8.86 16.06
C GLN A 241 3.41 -10.21 15.39
N LEU A 242 3.57 -10.20 14.06
CA LEU A 242 3.83 -11.39 13.26
C LEU A 242 5.15 -11.28 12.50
N ARG A 243 5.96 -12.33 12.57
CA ARG A 243 7.09 -12.59 11.69
C ARG A 243 6.88 -13.88 10.90
N ILE A 244 7.16 -13.82 9.60
CA ILE A 244 6.98 -14.96 8.68
C ILE A 244 8.33 -15.41 8.14
N GLU A 245 8.64 -16.69 8.30
CA GLU A 245 9.92 -17.27 7.87
C GLU A 245 9.86 -17.88 6.46
N ASN A 246 8.74 -18.51 6.09
CA ASN A 246 8.61 -19.16 4.79
C ASN A 246 7.27 -18.87 4.10
N TYR A 247 6.16 -19.42 4.58
CA TYR A 247 4.87 -19.05 4.05
C TYR A 247 3.78 -19.10 5.10
N VAL A 248 2.74 -18.31 4.87
CA VAL A 248 1.45 -18.40 5.56
C VAL A 248 0.37 -18.57 4.49
N ASN A 249 -0.36 -19.68 4.56
CA ASN A 249 -1.52 -19.94 3.71
C ASN A 249 -2.79 -19.68 4.50
N LEU A 250 -3.64 -18.79 3.99
CA LEU A 250 -4.98 -18.59 4.51
C LEU A 250 -5.94 -19.52 3.74
N GLY A 251 -6.52 -20.47 4.48
CA GLY A 251 -7.57 -21.36 4.01
C GLY A 251 -8.83 -20.61 3.59
N SER A 252 -9.83 -21.36 3.12
CA SER A 252 -11.09 -20.76 2.72
C SER A 252 -11.80 -20.15 3.92
N LEU A 253 -12.22 -18.88 3.81
CA LEU A 253 -12.88 -18.11 4.89
C LEU A 253 -11.99 -17.81 6.12
N ALA A 254 -10.73 -18.26 6.12
CA ALA A 254 -9.79 -17.92 7.17
C ALA A 254 -9.58 -16.42 7.23
N THR A 255 -9.38 -15.87 8.43
CA THR A 255 -9.09 -14.45 8.62
C THR A 255 -7.81 -14.31 9.43
N LEU A 256 -6.87 -13.53 8.94
CA LEU A 256 -5.67 -13.14 9.67
C LEU A 256 -5.69 -11.63 9.86
N SER A 257 -5.84 -11.22 11.13
CA SER A 257 -5.81 -9.82 11.56
C SER A 257 -4.50 -9.51 12.27
N ILE A 258 -3.78 -8.47 11.84
CA ILE A 258 -2.48 -8.07 12.41
C ILE A 258 -2.51 -6.60 12.80
N SER A 259 -2.16 -6.25 14.05
CA SER A 259 -2.43 -4.89 14.57
C SER A 259 -1.23 -3.95 14.77
N THR A 260 0.00 -4.45 14.83
CA THR A 260 1.19 -3.62 15.14
C THR A 260 2.34 -3.83 14.16
N TYR A 261 2.75 -5.08 13.96
CA TYR A 261 3.92 -5.41 13.14
C TYR A 261 3.65 -6.63 12.27
N CYS A 262 3.97 -6.53 10.98
CA CYS A 262 3.94 -7.65 10.05
C CYS A 262 5.22 -7.64 9.23
N GLY A 263 6.11 -8.59 9.49
CA GLY A 263 7.45 -8.61 8.91
C GLY A 263 7.86 -9.96 8.33
N ARG A 264 8.82 -9.91 7.41
CA ARG A 264 9.61 -11.08 7.01
C ARG A 264 10.63 -11.47 8.08
N GLY A 265 11.05 -12.73 8.01
CA GLY A 265 12.24 -13.26 8.67
C GLY A 265 13.54 -12.56 8.23
N PRO A 266 14.70 -13.12 8.59
CA PRO A 266 16.01 -12.68 8.10
C PRO A 266 16.01 -12.44 6.57
N ALA A 267 16.80 -11.47 6.10
CA ALA A 267 16.76 -10.96 4.72
C ALA A 267 16.98 -11.99 3.59
N THR A 268 17.45 -13.19 3.91
CA THR A 268 17.57 -14.32 2.97
C THR A 268 16.23 -14.94 2.62
N ASP A 269 15.28 -14.81 3.53
CA ASP A 269 14.01 -15.47 3.45
C ASP A 269 13.10 -14.67 2.52
N LYS A 270 12.39 -15.39 1.65
CA LYS A 270 11.48 -14.83 0.66
C LYS A 270 10.04 -15.17 1.04
N PRO A 271 9.56 -14.74 2.21
CA PRO A 271 8.32 -15.27 2.72
C PRO A 271 7.11 -14.82 1.91
N VAL A 272 6.12 -15.70 1.82
CA VAL A 272 4.91 -15.47 1.04
C VAL A 272 3.67 -15.60 1.90
N ILE A 273 2.77 -14.62 1.86
CA ILE A 273 1.41 -14.79 2.35
C ILE A 273 0.51 -15.15 1.17
N ASN A 274 -0.07 -16.35 1.19
CA ASN A 274 -1.06 -16.79 0.21
C ASN A 274 -2.47 -16.65 0.77
N VAL A 275 -3.23 -15.71 0.23
CA VAL A 275 -4.62 -15.44 0.57
C VAL A 275 -5.52 -16.10 -0.47
N GLY A 276 -5.87 -17.38 -0.27
CA GLY A 276 -6.67 -18.14 -1.25
C GLY A 276 -8.07 -17.54 -1.46
N SER A 277 -8.98 -17.81 -0.52
CA SER A 277 -10.29 -17.14 -0.42
C SER A 277 -10.57 -16.66 1.01
N GLY A 278 -9.50 -16.43 1.77
CA GLY A 278 -9.54 -15.86 3.11
C GLY A 278 -9.41 -14.33 3.08
N ASN A 279 -9.25 -13.75 4.27
CA ASN A 279 -9.09 -12.32 4.48
C ASN A 279 -7.78 -12.05 5.23
N LEU A 280 -6.93 -11.20 4.66
CA LEU A 280 -5.78 -10.62 5.34
C LEU A 280 -6.11 -9.17 5.69
N LEU A 281 -6.18 -8.87 6.98
CA LEU A 281 -6.32 -7.51 7.49
C LEU A 281 -5.06 -7.16 8.29
N ILE A 282 -4.31 -6.18 7.81
CA ILE A 282 -3.22 -5.59 8.58
C ILE A 282 -3.70 -4.19 8.95
N SER A 283 -3.99 -3.94 10.22
CA SER A 283 -4.56 -2.66 10.67
C SER A 283 -3.74 -2.08 11.82
N GLY A 284 -3.03 -0.99 11.61
CA GLY A 284 -2.35 -0.29 12.70
C GLY A 284 -3.37 0.13 13.74
N GLY A 285 -3.19 -0.32 14.98
CA GLY A 285 -4.02 0.11 16.10
C GLY A 285 -4.07 1.64 16.25
N THR A 286 -4.98 2.16 17.07
CA THR A 286 -4.98 3.56 17.46
C THR A 286 -3.70 3.87 18.23
N GLN A 287 -2.68 4.38 17.52
CA GLN A 287 -1.47 5.07 17.97
C GLN A 287 -1.09 4.86 19.44
N ASP A 288 -0.24 3.87 19.70
CA ASP A 288 0.87 4.17 20.61
C ASP A 288 1.90 4.92 19.78
N GLU A 289 2.07 6.22 20.04
CA GLU A 289 2.89 7.15 19.25
C GLU A 289 4.38 6.73 19.13
N ASN A 290 4.80 5.71 19.89
CA ASN A 290 6.20 5.26 19.97
C ASN A 290 6.49 3.90 19.30
N ALA A 291 5.48 3.15 18.86
CA ALA A 291 5.71 1.88 18.16
C ALA A 291 5.71 2.13 16.65
N PRO A 292 6.85 1.93 15.93
CA PRO A 292 6.85 2.03 14.48
C PRO A 292 5.93 0.93 13.91
N THR A 293 4.75 1.31 13.44
CA THR A 293 3.85 0.41 12.71
C THR A 293 4.46 0.19 11.34
N VAL A 294 5.05 -0.99 11.14
CA VAL A 294 5.78 -1.36 9.92
C VAL A 294 5.19 -2.63 9.34
N VAL A 295 4.91 -2.58 8.04
CA VAL A 295 4.71 -3.76 7.20
C VAL A 295 5.93 -3.90 6.30
N ASP A 296 6.69 -4.99 6.44
CA ASP A 296 7.82 -5.34 5.56
C ASP A 296 7.69 -6.78 5.10
N LEU A 297 7.19 -6.99 3.89
CA LEU A 297 6.89 -8.30 3.35
C LEU A 297 7.62 -8.52 2.03
N TYR A 298 8.01 -9.77 1.77
CA TYR A 298 8.53 -10.13 0.46
C TYR A 298 7.40 -10.29 -0.55
N ALA A 299 6.42 -11.16 -0.29
CA ALA A 299 5.36 -11.44 -1.26
C ALA A 299 3.97 -11.61 -0.64
N ILE A 300 2.95 -11.11 -1.36
CA ILE A 300 1.54 -11.42 -1.12
C ILE A 300 0.90 -11.94 -2.41
N ASN A 301 0.31 -13.13 -2.35
CA ASN A 301 -0.50 -13.69 -3.42
C ASN A 301 -1.95 -13.77 -2.97
N ALA A 302 -2.88 -13.14 -3.67
CA ALA A 302 -4.31 -13.21 -3.36
C ALA A 302 -5.09 -13.82 -4.53
N GLY A 303 -5.87 -14.86 -4.25
CA GLY A 303 -6.80 -15.46 -5.20
C GLY A 303 -7.98 -14.55 -5.52
N TYR A 304 -8.85 -14.96 -6.44
CA TYR A 304 -9.99 -14.14 -6.91
C TYR A 304 -10.94 -13.68 -5.78
N ASN A 305 -11.13 -14.54 -4.78
CA ASN A 305 -11.95 -14.26 -3.60
C ASN A 305 -11.11 -13.87 -2.37
N GLY A 306 -9.79 -13.81 -2.50
CA GLY A 306 -8.89 -13.41 -1.43
C GLY A 306 -8.93 -11.90 -1.26
N VAL A 307 -9.13 -11.43 -0.03
CA VAL A 307 -9.18 -10.00 0.28
C VAL A 307 -7.95 -9.62 1.07
N VAL A 308 -7.21 -8.62 0.60
CA VAL A 308 -6.08 -8.02 1.32
C VAL A 308 -6.42 -6.57 1.64
N ARG A 309 -6.23 -6.19 2.89
CA ARG A 309 -6.46 -4.83 3.33
C ARG A 309 -5.41 -4.38 4.35
N ILE A 310 -4.75 -3.27 4.05
CA ILE A 310 -3.77 -2.64 4.92
C ILE A 310 -4.28 -1.26 5.31
N VAL A 311 -4.38 -0.99 6.61
CA VAL A 311 -5.08 0.17 7.16
C VAL A 311 -4.24 0.85 8.23
N ASN A 312 -4.16 2.18 8.22
CA ASN A 312 -3.56 2.98 9.30
C ASN A 312 -2.08 2.66 9.58
N PHE A 313 -1.23 2.64 8.55
CA PHE A 313 0.21 2.37 8.68
C PHE A 313 1.05 3.54 8.19
N VAL A 314 2.18 3.79 8.86
CA VAL A 314 3.14 4.81 8.42
C VAL A 314 3.97 4.28 7.25
N ASN A 315 4.50 3.06 7.37
CA ASN A 315 5.36 2.46 6.36
C ASN A 315 4.89 1.07 5.98
N VAL A 316 4.64 0.87 4.69
CA VAL A 316 4.33 -0.42 4.07
C VAL A 316 5.33 -0.67 2.96
N SER A 317 6.03 -1.80 3.01
CA SER A 317 6.95 -2.24 1.97
C SER A 317 6.61 -3.68 1.60
N ILE A 318 6.30 -3.90 0.32
CA ILE A 318 5.99 -5.22 -0.22
C ILE A 318 6.74 -5.39 -1.54
N ASP A 319 7.71 -6.30 -1.58
CA ASP A 319 8.56 -6.48 -2.76
C ASP A 319 7.78 -7.04 -3.96
N TYR A 320 6.75 -7.86 -3.73
CA TYR A 320 5.96 -8.48 -4.78
C TYR A 320 4.49 -8.67 -4.37
N VAL A 321 3.57 -8.26 -5.24
CA VAL A 321 2.14 -8.55 -5.07
C VAL A 321 1.59 -9.21 -6.33
N SER A 322 0.84 -10.31 -6.16
CA SER A 322 0.03 -10.93 -7.19
C SER A 322 -1.40 -11.09 -6.67
N SER A 323 -2.27 -10.12 -6.96
CA SER A 323 -3.63 -10.08 -6.44
C SER A 323 -4.64 -10.21 -7.57
N LEU A 324 -5.37 -11.33 -7.61
CA LEU A 324 -6.57 -11.48 -8.45
C LEU A 324 -7.82 -10.91 -7.78
N GLY A 325 -7.86 -10.90 -6.44
CA GLY A 325 -8.92 -10.31 -5.63
C GLY A 325 -8.61 -8.87 -5.22
N PRO A 326 -9.45 -8.28 -4.34
CA PRO A 326 -9.28 -6.92 -3.85
C PRO A 326 -8.01 -6.75 -3.00
N PHE A 327 -7.21 -5.76 -3.36
CA PHE A 327 -6.07 -5.29 -2.57
C PHE A 327 -6.30 -3.82 -2.17
N THR A 328 -6.47 -3.55 -0.88
CA THR A 328 -6.85 -2.23 -0.37
C THR A 328 -5.74 -1.60 0.46
N LEU A 329 -5.38 -0.36 0.16
CA LEU A 329 -4.63 0.53 1.06
C LEU A 329 -5.56 1.61 1.58
N ASP A 330 -5.65 1.76 2.90
CA ASP A 330 -6.52 2.73 3.57
C ASP A 330 -5.75 3.55 4.61
N THR A 331 -5.52 4.84 4.32
CA THR A 331 -4.76 5.74 5.22
C THR A 331 -3.36 5.21 5.49
N VAL A 332 -2.50 5.27 4.48
CA VAL A 332 -1.11 4.79 4.53
C VAL A 332 -0.18 5.92 4.08
N ASP A 333 0.71 6.36 4.97
CA ASP A 333 1.56 7.53 4.67
C ASP A 333 2.57 7.22 3.56
N ASN A 334 3.29 6.10 3.68
CA ASN A 334 4.26 5.64 2.70
C ASN A 334 4.10 4.14 2.42
N ALA A 335 3.59 3.80 1.24
CA ALA A 335 3.51 2.45 0.73
C ALA A 335 4.50 2.28 -0.44
N TYR A 336 5.20 1.16 -0.46
CA TYR A 336 6.08 0.73 -1.54
C TYR A 336 5.62 -0.65 -2.03
N ILE A 337 5.25 -0.74 -3.31
CA ILE A 337 4.85 -1.99 -3.97
C ILE A 337 5.74 -2.23 -5.19
N GLY A 338 6.37 -3.40 -5.21
CA GLY A 338 7.33 -3.81 -6.24
C GLY A 338 8.75 -3.69 -5.70
N GLY A 339 9.63 -4.64 -6.02
CA GLY A 339 10.89 -4.81 -5.32
C GLY A 339 11.83 -3.62 -5.45
N ALA A 340 12.64 -3.41 -4.41
CA ALA A 340 13.76 -2.47 -4.38
C ALA A 340 14.85 -2.89 -5.36
N VAL A 341 14.59 -2.73 -6.65
CA VAL A 341 15.61 -2.89 -7.68
C VAL A 341 16.09 -1.48 -8.00
N SER A 342 17.11 -1.08 -7.26
CA SER A 342 18.04 -0.06 -7.74
C SER A 342 18.43 -0.47 -9.18
N PRO A 343 18.33 0.42 -10.18
CA PRO A 343 18.69 0.12 -11.57
C PRO A 343 20.19 -0.21 -11.78
N VAL A 344 20.95 -0.41 -10.69
CA VAL A 344 22.40 -0.57 -10.68
C VAL A 344 22.86 -2.01 -10.97
N ASP A 345 22.05 -3.04 -10.74
CA ASP A 345 22.52 -4.42 -10.92
C ASP A 345 21.48 -5.28 -11.63
N GLY A 346 21.54 -5.34 -12.98
CA GLY A 346 21.13 -6.43 -13.91
C GLY A 346 20.01 -7.44 -13.59
N VAL A 347 19.22 -7.26 -12.55
CA VAL A 347 18.16 -8.12 -12.05
C VAL A 347 16.89 -7.61 -12.66
N THR A 348 16.23 -8.46 -13.46
CA THR A 348 14.91 -8.16 -14.00
C THR A 348 13.96 -7.89 -12.83
N PRO A 349 13.30 -6.71 -12.77
CA PRO A 349 12.33 -6.43 -11.72
C PRO A 349 11.24 -7.49 -11.71
N ILE A 350 10.90 -8.00 -10.52
CA ILE A 350 9.74 -8.88 -10.38
C ILE A 350 8.50 -8.00 -10.55
N VAL A 351 7.70 -8.29 -11.58
CA VAL A 351 6.56 -7.46 -11.93
C VAL A 351 5.38 -7.77 -11.03
N SER A 352 4.93 -6.79 -10.24
CA SER A 352 3.72 -6.96 -9.43
C SER A 352 2.45 -6.85 -10.30
N SER A 353 1.38 -7.53 -9.92
CA SER A 353 0.08 -7.50 -10.59
C SER A 353 -1.05 -7.30 -9.59
N LEU A 354 -1.83 -6.23 -9.79
CA LEU A 354 -2.96 -5.84 -8.95
C LEU A 354 -4.22 -5.79 -9.81
N ASN A 355 -5.09 -6.80 -9.67
CA ASN A 355 -6.29 -6.92 -10.49
C ASN A 355 -7.41 -5.93 -10.08
N ASP A 356 -7.67 -5.84 -8.77
CA ASP A 356 -8.64 -4.92 -8.15
C ASP A 356 -7.93 -4.15 -7.03
N PHE A 357 -7.31 -3.04 -7.41
CA PHE A 357 -6.59 -2.18 -6.47
C PHE A 357 -7.53 -1.09 -5.94
N ARG A 358 -7.58 -0.95 -4.62
CA ARG A 358 -8.47 -0.01 -3.95
C ARG A 358 -7.69 0.92 -3.04
N LEU A 359 -7.95 2.20 -3.17
CA LEU A 359 -7.38 3.25 -2.33
C LEU A 359 -8.47 3.85 -1.46
N ALA A 360 -8.13 4.20 -0.23
CA ALA A 360 -9.02 4.89 0.69
C ALA A 360 -8.23 5.81 1.63
N GLY A 361 -8.83 6.91 2.06
CA GLY A 361 -8.16 7.89 2.92
C GLY A 361 -6.96 8.56 2.24
N SER A 362 -5.96 8.95 3.02
CA SER A 362 -4.72 9.53 2.50
C SER A 362 -3.72 8.43 2.17
N VAL A 363 -3.27 8.33 0.92
CA VAL A 363 -2.29 7.30 0.52
C VAL A 363 -1.10 7.92 -0.22
N GLY A 364 0.11 7.77 0.34
CA GLY A 364 1.36 7.96 -0.40
C GLY A 364 1.85 6.61 -0.90
N LEU A 365 1.84 6.38 -2.21
CA LEU A 365 2.19 5.11 -2.83
C LEU A 365 3.36 5.29 -3.79
N THR A 366 4.32 4.38 -3.73
CA THR A 366 5.37 4.21 -4.72
C THR A 366 5.19 2.84 -5.36
N VAL A 367 5.07 2.80 -6.68
CA VAL A 367 5.01 1.57 -7.47
C VAL A 367 6.24 1.44 -8.36
N ASN A 368 6.81 0.23 -8.42
CA ASN A 368 7.91 -0.09 -9.32
C ASN A 368 7.61 -1.37 -10.08
N ALA A 369 7.67 -1.30 -11.41
CA ALA A 369 7.40 -2.45 -12.28
C ALA A 369 6.07 -3.16 -11.95
N THR A 370 4.96 -2.41 -12.00
CA THR A 370 3.64 -2.92 -11.55
C THR A 370 2.60 -2.81 -12.66
N THR A 371 1.80 -3.86 -12.85
CA THR A 371 0.59 -3.83 -13.68
C THR A 371 -0.64 -3.73 -12.78
N ILE A 372 -1.39 -2.64 -12.90
CA ILE A 372 -2.65 -2.39 -12.21
C ILE A 372 -3.78 -2.60 -13.22
N LEU A 373 -4.52 -3.71 -13.15
CA LEU A 373 -5.64 -3.93 -14.08
C LEU A 373 -6.77 -2.94 -13.81
N SER A 374 -7.15 -2.78 -12.54
CA SER A 374 -8.15 -1.79 -12.15
C SER A 374 -7.77 -1.06 -10.87
N ILE A 375 -8.02 0.25 -10.85
CA ILE A 375 -7.88 1.09 -9.66
C ILE A 375 -9.23 1.75 -9.32
N SER A 376 -9.56 1.76 -8.04
CA SER A 376 -10.72 2.46 -7.50
C SER A 376 -10.41 3.19 -6.20
N TYR A 377 -11.16 4.25 -5.93
CA TYR A 377 -11.17 4.95 -4.65
C TYR A 377 -12.46 4.61 -3.91
N ILE A 378 -12.35 4.12 -2.69
CA ILE A 378 -13.46 3.71 -1.84
C ILE A 378 -13.52 4.56 -0.56
N PRO A 379 -14.68 4.65 0.12
CA PRO A 379 -14.76 5.30 1.42
C PRO A 379 -13.78 4.67 2.42
N SER A 380 -12.99 5.50 3.09
CA SER A 380 -12.14 5.05 4.20
C SER A 380 -13.00 4.53 5.34
N GLN A 381 -12.51 3.48 6.02
CA GLN A 381 -13.12 3.06 7.29
C GLN A 381 -12.66 3.93 8.46
N LEU A 382 -11.60 4.72 8.27
CA LEU A 382 -11.18 5.74 9.21
C LEU A 382 -11.89 7.04 8.85
N PHE A 383 -12.61 7.63 9.80
CA PHE A 383 -13.25 8.91 9.56
C PHE A 383 -12.18 10.02 9.50
N SER A 384 -11.73 10.39 8.30
CA SER A 384 -10.94 11.61 8.10
C SER A 384 -11.66 12.53 7.11
N PRO A 385 -12.32 13.60 7.59
CA PRO A 385 -13.05 14.51 6.72
C PRO A 385 -12.14 15.42 5.87
N ASN A 386 -10.82 15.42 6.09
CA ASN A 386 -9.97 16.52 5.65
C ASN A 386 -8.76 16.18 4.75
N ASN A 387 -8.48 14.92 4.40
CA ASN A 387 -7.41 14.58 3.45
C ASN A 387 -7.80 13.39 2.56
N ILE A 388 -8.63 13.65 1.56
CA ILE A 388 -8.94 12.71 0.49
C ILE A 388 -7.94 12.97 -0.63
N GLY A 389 -6.97 12.08 -0.81
CA GLY A 389 -6.01 12.17 -1.90
C GLY A 389 -5.03 11.01 -1.93
N ALA A 390 -4.59 10.66 -3.13
CA ALA A 390 -3.56 9.66 -3.33
C ALA A 390 -2.43 10.26 -4.15
N THR A 391 -1.19 10.10 -3.68
CA THR A 391 -0.01 10.46 -4.46
C THR A 391 0.69 9.17 -4.85
N ILE A 392 0.77 8.90 -6.14
CA ILE A 392 1.33 7.69 -6.72
C ILE A 392 2.61 8.05 -7.48
N TYR A 393 3.75 7.69 -6.91
CA TYR A 393 5.06 7.79 -7.54
C TYR A 393 5.32 6.53 -8.38
N VAL A 394 5.62 6.72 -9.65
CA VAL A 394 5.85 5.61 -10.59
C VAL A 394 7.34 5.50 -10.93
N TYR A 395 7.88 4.31 -10.69
CA TYR A 395 9.22 3.88 -11.07
C TYR A 395 9.15 2.69 -12.04
N GLY A 396 10.20 2.49 -12.83
CA GLY A 396 10.27 1.38 -13.79
C GLY A 396 9.16 1.41 -14.84
N GLN A 397 8.81 0.25 -15.39
CA GLN A 397 7.71 0.10 -16.36
C GLN A 397 6.42 -0.28 -15.64
N THR A 398 5.49 0.66 -15.52
CA THR A 398 4.22 0.45 -14.83
C THR A 398 3.05 0.68 -15.79
N ALA A 399 2.01 -0.13 -15.69
CA ALA A 399 0.81 0.00 -16.50
C ALA A 399 -0.45 0.11 -15.63
N LEU A 400 -1.40 0.95 -16.03
CA LEU A 400 -2.76 1.03 -15.49
C LEU A 400 -3.75 0.75 -16.62
N ILE A 401 -4.56 -0.30 -16.50
CA ILE A 401 -5.46 -0.72 -17.60
C ILE A 401 -6.87 -0.16 -17.43
N ASN A 402 -7.37 0.07 -16.22
CA ASN A 402 -8.72 0.56 -16.01
C ASN A 402 -8.82 1.42 -14.75
N ALA A 403 -9.53 2.54 -14.82
CA ALA A 403 -9.88 3.34 -13.65
C ALA A 403 -11.40 3.33 -13.48
N THR A 404 -11.90 2.63 -12.46
CA THR A 404 -13.34 2.36 -12.29
C THR A 404 -14.08 3.38 -11.42
N THR A 405 -13.37 4.36 -10.85
CA THR A 405 -13.95 5.44 -10.03
C THR A 405 -13.30 6.79 -10.31
N LEU A 406 -13.95 7.86 -9.86
CA LEU A 406 -13.41 9.21 -9.88
C LEU A 406 -12.25 9.32 -8.89
N LEU A 407 -11.01 9.19 -9.39
CA LEU A 407 -9.75 9.36 -8.67
C LEU A 407 -9.50 10.84 -8.30
N ASN A 408 -10.49 11.47 -7.71
CA ASN A 408 -10.47 12.86 -7.29
C ASN A 408 -9.32 13.10 -6.31
N SER A 409 -8.51 14.16 -6.55
CA SER A 409 -7.32 14.49 -5.76
C SER A 409 -6.20 13.45 -5.85
N THR A 410 -6.03 12.83 -7.02
CA THR A 410 -4.93 11.89 -7.25
C THR A 410 -3.81 12.53 -8.06
N ILE A 411 -2.57 12.36 -7.61
CA ILE A 411 -1.36 12.78 -8.31
C ILE A 411 -0.65 11.52 -8.80
N PHE A 412 -0.44 11.41 -10.10
CA PHE A 412 0.49 10.43 -10.69
C PHE A 412 1.77 11.15 -11.07
N GLN A 413 2.87 10.78 -10.43
CA GLN A 413 4.19 11.37 -10.68
C GLN A 413 5.16 10.29 -11.16
N VAL A 414 5.42 10.30 -12.46
CA VAL A 414 6.40 9.43 -13.12
C VAL A 414 7.80 9.99 -12.92
N GLN A 415 8.68 9.17 -12.37
CA GLN A 415 10.07 9.56 -12.08
C GLN A 415 10.94 9.46 -13.33
N SER A 416 12.05 10.19 -13.34
CA SER A 416 12.96 10.20 -14.50
C SER A 416 13.42 8.78 -14.86
N GLY A 417 13.27 8.41 -16.14
CA GLY A 417 13.61 7.07 -16.67
C GLY A 417 12.56 5.98 -16.40
N ALA A 418 11.46 6.30 -15.72
CA ALA A 418 10.30 5.43 -15.61
C ALA A 418 9.33 5.67 -16.78
N ASN A 419 8.49 4.67 -17.07
CA ASN A 419 7.42 4.79 -18.06
C ASN A 419 6.11 4.35 -17.40
N PHE A 420 5.11 5.22 -17.46
CA PHE A 420 3.75 4.90 -17.06
C PHE A 420 2.84 4.86 -18.27
N MET A 421 2.26 3.70 -18.52
CA MET A 421 1.29 3.48 -19.58
C MET A 421 -0.11 3.38 -18.97
N VAL A 422 -1.04 4.20 -19.44
CA VAL A 422 -2.45 4.05 -19.08
C VAL A 422 -3.23 3.61 -20.31
N GLU A 423 -3.98 2.52 -20.20
CA GLU A 423 -4.80 1.96 -21.27
C GLU A 423 -6.29 2.16 -20.98
N ASN A 424 -7.12 2.07 -22.03
CA ASN A 424 -8.57 2.29 -22.02
C ASN A 424 -9.01 3.73 -21.72
N ASP A 425 -10.32 3.96 -21.83
CA ASP A 425 -10.93 5.29 -21.68
C ASP A 425 -10.86 5.76 -20.22
N LEU A 426 -10.23 6.90 -19.97
CA LEU A 426 -10.23 7.54 -18.66
C LEU A 426 -11.33 8.61 -18.59
N GLN A 427 -12.21 8.49 -17.60
CA GLN A 427 -13.28 9.46 -17.36
C GLN A 427 -13.11 10.16 -16.01
N PHE A 428 -13.12 11.48 -16.03
CA PHE A 428 -12.95 12.32 -14.84
C PHE A 428 -14.17 13.21 -14.62
N THR A 429 -14.70 13.19 -13.40
CA THR A 429 -15.86 14.00 -12.99
C THR A 429 -15.71 14.45 -11.54
N GLY A 430 -16.10 15.68 -11.23
CA GLY A 430 -16.06 16.25 -9.87
C GLY A 430 -15.05 17.39 -9.70
N LYS A 431 -15.07 18.06 -8.53
CA LYS A 431 -14.30 19.30 -8.30
C LYS A 431 -12.84 19.08 -7.90
N ALA A 432 -12.48 17.87 -7.49
CA ALA A 432 -11.13 17.54 -7.05
C ALA A 432 -10.34 17.07 -8.27
N GLY A 433 -9.20 17.73 -8.52
CA GLY A 433 -8.44 17.57 -9.77
C GLY A 433 -7.54 16.34 -9.80
N ILE A 434 -6.96 16.09 -10.97
CA ILE A 434 -5.93 15.07 -11.21
C ILE A 434 -4.70 15.71 -11.81
N TYR A 435 -3.55 15.27 -11.34
CA TYR A 435 -2.25 15.76 -11.77
C TYR A 435 -1.47 14.59 -12.37
N LEU A 436 -1.10 14.71 -13.64
CA LEU A 436 -0.27 13.74 -14.36
C LEU A 436 1.06 14.41 -14.67
N MET A 437 2.15 13.90 -14.08
CA MET A 437 3.47 14.53 -14.16
C MET A 437 4.53 13.51 -14.58
N GLY A 438 5.39 13.90 -15.52
CA GLY A 438 6.51 13.06 -15.98
C GLY A 438 6.18 12.26 -17.24
N GLU A 439 7.14 11.48 -17.73
CA GLU A 439 7.05 10.75 -19.01
C GLU A 439 5.96 9.66 -18.98
N MET A 440 4.78 9.99 -19.50
CA MET A 440 3.60 9.13 -19.48
C MET A 440 3.01 8.97 -20.89
N THR A 441 2.52 7.77 -21.18
CA THR A 441 1.75 7.48 -22.40
C THR A 441 0.33 7.07 -22.04
N LEU A 442 -0.66 7.78 -22.57
CA LEU A 442 -2.07 7.43 -22.47
C LEU A 442 -2.54 6.81 -23.79
N ASN A 443 -2.99 5.57 -23.79
CA ASN A 443 -3.48 4.85 -24.96
C ASN A 443 -5.01 4.69 -24.89
N GLY A 444 -5.74 5.43 -25.72
CA GLY A 444 -7.16 5.18 -25.93
C GLY A 444 -7.39 3.88 -26.71
N THR A 445 -8.33 3.04 -26.27
CA THR A 445 -8.73 1.86 -27.05
C THR A 445 -9.50 2.28 -28.30
N ILE A 446 -8.89 2.08 -29.48
CA ILE A 446 -9.59 2.11 -30.78
C ILE A 446 -10.42 0.82 -30.90
N LEU A 447 -11.55 0.74 -30.20
CA LEU A 447 -12.48 -0.39 -30.30
C LEU A 447 -13.92 0.10 -30.51
N SER A 448 -14.24 0.60 -31.72
CA SER A 448 -15.46 0.25 -32.47
C SER A 448 -15.44 0.87 -33.87
N PHE A 449 -15.96 0.14 -34.86
CA PHE A 449 -16.02 0.54 -36.27
C PHE A 449 -17.05 1.64 -36.59
N ASP A 450 -17.75 2.22 -35.60
CA ASP A 450 -18.86 3.17 -35.87
C ASP A 450 -18.78 4.53 -35.15
N GLN A 451 -17.92 4.72 -34.15
CA GLN A 451 -17.59 6.06 -33.58
C GLN A 451 -16.22 5.97 -32.87
N PRO A 452 -15.27 6.91 -33.08
CA PRO A 452 -14.10 7.01 -32.21
C PRO A 452 -14.56 7.40 -30.79
N LYS A 453 -14.37 6.51 -29.82
CA LYS A 453 -14.50 6.88 -28.41
C LYS A 453 -13.29 7.74 -28.02
N PRO A 454 -13.49 8.87 -27.31
CA PRO A 454 -12.38 9.71 -26.92
C PRO A 454 -11.51 8.99 -25.88
N ALA A 455 -10.19 9.06 -26.03
CA ALA A 455 -9.22 8.59 -25.05
C ALA A 455 -9.38 9.30 -23.69
N PHE A 456 -9.98 10.49 -23.70
CA PHE A 456 -10.13 11.34 -22.53
C PHE A 456 -11.46 12.12 -22.54
N THR A 457 -12.21 12.09 -21.42
CA THR A 457 -13.40 12.95 -21.21
C THR A 457 -13.36 13.68 -19.86
N LEU A 458 -13.39 15.02 -19.88
CA LEU A 458 -13.56 15.88 -18.69
C LEU A 458 -14.99 16.42 -18.60
N ASN A 459 -15.62 16.35 -17.42
CA ASN A 459 -16.93 16.95 -17.17
C ASN A 459 -17.06 17.52 -15.75
N GLY A 460 -17.71 18.68 -15.57
CA GLY A 460 -18.23 19.13 -14.28
C GLY A 460 -17.27 19.92 -13.36
N GLY A 461 -16.56 20.93 -13.89
CA GLY A 461 -15.72 21.83 -13.07
C GLY A 461 -14.45 21.17 -12.50
N SER A 462 -14.04 20.05 -13.10
CA SER A 462 -12.80 19.33 -12.77
C SER A 462 -11.56 20.09 -13.21
N LEU A 463 -10.43 19.83 -12.53
CA LEU A 463 -9.10 20.29 -12.95
C LEU A 463 -8.30 19.08 -13.46
N LEU A 464 -7.68 19.24 -14.62
CA LEU A 464 -6.67 18.34 -15.15
C LEU A 464 -5.39 19.13 -15.39
N ALA A 465 -4.32 18.81 -14.66
CA ALA A 465 -2.99 19.34 -14.91
C ALA A 465 -2.09 18.23 -15.44
N ILE A 466 -1.49 18.47 -16.61
CA ILE A 466 -0.67 17.47 -17.31
C ILE A 466 0.69 18.08 -17.65
N ASN A 467 1.76 17.35 -17.36
CA ASN A 467 3.13 17.75 -17.66
C ASN A 467 3.92 16.61 -18.32
N ASN A 468 4.44 16.83 -19.53
CA ASN A 468 5.27 15.92 -20.33
C ASN A 468 4.61 14.57 -20.64
N VAL A 469 3.37 14.62 -21.14
CA VAL A 469 2.55 13.43 -21.43
C VAL A 469 2.21 13.33 -22.91
N THR A 470 2.28 12.12 -23.45
CA THR A 470 1.78 11.78 -24.79
C THR A 470 0.42 11.09 -24.68
N ILE A 471 -0.57 11.58 -25.43
CA ILE A 471 -1.92 11.03 -25.54
C ILE A 471 -2.08 10.45 -26.93
N ASN A 472 -2.29 9.14 -27.04
CA ASN A 472 -2.58 8.44 -28.28
C ASN A 472 -4.10 8.24 -28.42
N GLY A 473 -4.72 9.00 -29.32
CA GLY A 473 -6.17 9.01 -29.57
C GLY A 473 -6.81 10.38 -29.41
N ASN A 474 -8.12 10.44 -29.64
CA ASN A 474 -8.88 11.70 -29.63
C ASN A 474 -9.18 12.17 -28.20
N VAL A 475 -9.19 13.48 -27.99
CA VAL A 475 -9.41 14.12 -26.70
C VAL A 475 -10.68 14.97 -26.77
N ASN A 476 -11.60 14.81 -25.81
CA ASN A 476 -12.84 15.58 -25.76
C ASN A 476 -13.10 16.18 -24.38
N PHE A 477 -13.09 17.51 -24.30
CA PHE A 477 -13.35 18.28 -23.09
C PHE A 477 -14.73 18.93 -23.16
N LEU A 478 -15.67 18.47 -22.32
CA LEU A 478 -17.00 19.08 -22.27
C LEU A 478 -17.02 20.37 -21.45
N ASN A 479 -16.35 20.37 -20.29
CA ASN A 479 -16.21 21.50 -19.38
C ASN A 479 -15.12 21.23 -18.32
N GLY A 480 -14.57 22.26 -17.67
CA GLY A 480 -13.55 22.19 -16.60
C GLY A 480 -12.29 22.99 -16.92
N LEU A 481 -11.21 22.77 -16.17
CA LEU A 481 -9.92 23.46 -16.32
C LEU A 481 -8.84 22.47 -16.78
N PHE A 482 -8.22 22.74 -17.92
CA PHE A 482 -7.11 21.97 -18.48
C PHE A 482 -5.82 22.80 -18.42
N GLN A 483 -4.77 22.28 -17.81
CA GLN A 483 -3.45 22.91 -17.67
C GLN A 483 -2.36 22.05 -18.31
N PRO A 484 -2.15 22.16 -19.63
CA PRO A 484 -1.09 21.46 -20.34
C PRO A 484 0.29 22.13 -20.18
N SER A 485 1.32 21.30 -20.07
CA SER A 485 2.74 21.66 -20.17
C SER A 485 3.47 20.55 -20.91
N GLY A 486 4.04 20.82 -22.09
CA GLY A 486 4.71 19.80 -22.91
C GLY A 486 3.83 18.58 -23.26
N VAL A 487 2.57 18.80 -23.61
CA VAL A 487 1.61 17.72 -23.94
C VAL A 487 1.58 17.48 -25.44
N THR A 488 1.62 16.21 -25.87
CA THR A 488 1.40 15.81 -27.27
C THR A 488 0.13 14.98 -27.38
N VAL A 489 -0.74 15.32 -28.33
CA VAL A 489 -1.97 14.58 -28.67
C VAL A 489 -1.84 14.02 -30.08
N ASN A 490 -1.63 12.71 -30.18
CA ASN A 490 -1.62 11.96 -31.42
C ASN A 490 -3.06 11.58 -31.81
N GLY A 491 -3.86 12.59 -32.15
CA GLY A 491 -5.29 12.47 -32.48
C GLY A 491 -5.96 13.83 -32.52
N ASP A 492 -7.29 13.84 -32.63
CA ASP A 492 -8.08 15.08 -32.66
C ASP A 492 -8.33 15.61 -31.24
N TYR A 493 -8.36 16.94 -31.09
CA TYR A 493 -8.65 17.65 -29.86
C TYR A 493 -9.94 18.46 -30.02
N TYR A 494 -10.91 18.20 -29.14
CA TYR A 494 -12.18 18.91 -29.08
C TYR A 494 -12.43 19.48 -27.69
N GLN A 495 -12.74 20.77 -27.59
CA GLN A 495 -13.22 21.36 -26.33
C GLN A 495 -14.49 22.19 -26.56
N ILE A 496 -15.56 21.83 -25.84
CA ILE A 496 -16.89 22.45 -25.94
C ILE A 496 -17.09 23.53 -24.88
N GLY A 497 -16.40 23.48 -23.74
CA GLY A 497 -16.55 24.48 -22.69
C GLY A 497 -15.42 24.44 -21.66
N GLY A 498 -15.38 25.44 -20.78
CA GLY A 498 -14.40 25.53 -19.69
C GLY A 498 -13.18 26.36 -20.06
N THR A 499 -12.00 26.01 -19.53
CA THR A 499 -10.78 26.80 -19.66
C THR A 499 -9.57 25.92 -20.01
N ILE A 500 -8.78 26.34 -20.98
CA ILE A 500 -7.39 25.89 -21.20
C ILE A 500 -6.49 26.96 -20.60
N LEU A 501 -5.57 26.61 -19.71
CA LEU A 501 -4.71 27.58 -19.03
C LEU A 501 -3.24 27.18 -19.09
N PHE A 502 -2.44 28.02 -19.73
CA PHE A 502 -0.99 27.91 -19.80
C PHE A 502 -0.36 28.81 -18.73
N LEU A 503 0.39 28.22 -17.78
CA LEU A 503 0.96 28.91 -16.60
C LEU A 503 2.49 28.91 -16.66
N GLY A 504 3.11 30.05 -17.01
CA GLY A 504 4.56 30.25 -16.90
C GLY A 504 5.43 29.28 -17.73
N VAL A 505 4.82 28.58 -18.69
CA VAL A 505 5.46 27.61 -19.58
C VAL A 505 5.61 28.23 -20.97
N THR A 506 6.76 28.02 -21.61
CA THR A 506 7.14 28.71 -22.85
C THR A 506 7.51 27.69 -23.95
N GLY A 507 7.35 28.06 -25.22
CA GLY A 507 7.46 27.12 -26.35
C GLY A 507 6.23 26.22 -26.54
N GLU A 508 6.36 25.15 -27.30
CA GLU A 508 5.27 24.21 -27.62
C GLU A 508 4.81 23.44 -26.37
N ASN A 509 3.65 23.82 -25.83
CA ASN A 509 3.08 23.23 -24.62
C ASN A 509 1.89 22.32 -24.89
N LEU A 510 1.26 22.48 -26.05
CA LEU A 510 0.23 21.57 -26.55
C LEU A 510 0.46 21.34 -28.05
N ILE A 511 0.85 20.12 -28.40
CA ILE A 511 1.01 19.66 -29.79
C ILE A 511 -0.16 18.75 -30.11
N VAL A 512 -0.84 18.97 -31.24
CA VAL A 512 -1.99 18.18 -31.69
C VAL A 512 -1.76 17.73 -33.13
N SER A 513 -1.59 16.42 -33.35
CA SER A 513 -1.38 15.86 -34.68
C SER A 513 -2.66 15.80 -35.54
N GLY A 514 -3.83 15.80 -34.91
CA GLY A 514 -5.14 15.84 -35.58
C GLY A 514 -5.74 17.24 -35.64
N ASP A 515 -7.07 17.29 -35.75
CA ASP A 515 -7.81 18.56 -35.75
C ASP A 515 -7.87 19.17 -34.34
N PHE A 516 -7.80 20.50 -34.25
CA PHE A 516 -7.94 21.24 -32.99
C PHE A 516 -9.20 22.11 -33.05
N THR A 517 -10.25 21.74 -32.34
CA THR A 517 -11.54 22.45 -32.34
C THR A 517 -11.90 22.94 -30.95
N VAL A 518 -12.11 24.24 -30.81
CA VAL A 518 -12.56 24.87 -29.56
C VAL A 518 -13.76 25.79 -29.80
N SER A 519 -14.81 25.64 -29.00
CA SER A 519 -16.07 26.39 -29.15
C SER A 519 -16.00 27.80 -28.53
N ASP A 520 -17.08 28.57 -28.72
CA ASP A 520 -17.31 29.89 -28.11
C ASP A 520 -17.51 29.89 -26.59
N GLN A 521 -17.71 28.72 -25.96
CA GLN A 521 -17.84 28.58 -24.51
C GLN A 521 -16.52 28.26 -23.81
N VAL A 522 -15.41 28.22 -24.57
CA VAL A 522 -14.06 27.93 -24.07
C VAL A 522 -13.32 29.24 -23.83
N GLN A 523 -12.55 29.28 -22.74
CA GLN A 523 -11.55 30.31 -22.49
C GLN A 523 -10.14 29.74 -22.67
N ILE A 524 -9.29 30.39 -23.46
CA ILE A 524 -7.86 30.08 -23.54
C ILE A 524 -7.09 31.16 -22.78
N GLY A 525 -6.50 30.79 -21.66
CA GLY A 525 -5.71 31.65 -20.79
C GLY A 525 -4.22 31.44 -21.00
N PHE A 526 -3.48 32.53 -21.19
CA PHE A 526 -2.02 32.55 -21.19
C PHE A 526 -1.55 33.44 -20.04
N ASP A 527 -0.95 32.87 -18.99
CA ASP A 527 -0.40 33.63 -17.87
C ASP A 527 1.12 33.46 -17.84
N ASN A 528 1.84 34.52 -18.25
CA ASN A 528 3.30 34.54 -18.33
C ASN A 528 3.90 33.42 -19.20
N ALA A 529 3.12 32.90 -20.16
CA ALA A 529 3.49 31.78 -21.01
C ALA A 529 4.06 32.21 -22.39
N LEU A 530 3.92 33.48 -22.75
CA LEU A 530 4.31 33.99 -24.07
C LEU A 530 5.73 34.57 -24.04
N ILE A 531 6.58 34.12 -24.95
CA ILE A 531 7.90 34.70 -25.26
C ILE A 531 7.84 35.29 -26.67
N PRO A 532 8.42 36.49 -26.91
CA PRO A 532 8.51 37.07 -28.25
C PRO A 532 9.33 36.20 -29.21
N ASP A 533 8.92 36.13 -30.48
CA ASP A 533 9.67 35.47 -31.58
C ASP A 533 10.06 34.00 -31.34
N VAL A 534 9.27 33.26 -30.55
CA VAL A 534 9.46 31.82 -30.27
C VAL A 534 8.29 31.01 -30.87
N GLU A 535 8.48 29.70 -30.96
CA GLU A 535 7.46 28.70 -31.32
C GLU A 535 6.13 28.93 -30.59
N ALA A 536 5.03 28.63 -31.28
CA ALA A 536 3.68 28.83 -30.74
C ALA A 536 3.44 27.94 -29.51
N VAL A 537 2.66 28.45 -28.56
CA VAL A 537 2.28 27.67 -27.36
C VAL A 537 1.45 26.45 -27.73
N ILE A 538 0.59 26.58 -28.74
CA ILE A 538 -0.20 25.49 -29.32
C ILE A 538 0.29 25.23 -30.75
N HIS A 539 0.67 24.00 -31.05
CA HIS A 539 1.04 23.55 -32.40
C HIS A 539 0.02 22.52 -32.90
N VAL A 540 -0.46 22.68 -34.14
CA VAL A 540 -1.51 21.83 -34.72
C VAL A 540 -1.08 21.34 -36.11
N GLU A 541 -1.03 20.03 -36.32
CA GLU A 541 -0.71 19.47 -37.65
C GLU A 541 -1.96 19.36 -38.56
N GLY A 542 -3.15 19.13 -37.97
CA GLY A 542 -4.44 19.10 -38.65
C GLY A 542 -5.10 20.47 -38.82
N LEU A 543 -6.45 20.51 -38.86
CA LEU A 543 -7.23 21.75 -39.01
C LEU A 543 -7.48 22.43 -37.64
N PRO A 544 -7.03 23.68 -37.44
CA PRO A 544 -7.41 24.48 -36.29
C PRO A 544 -8.72 25.27 -36.54
N GLN A 545 -9.75 25.01 -35.74
CA GLN A 545 -10.99 25.77 -35.67
C GLN A 545 -11.15 26.40 -34.27
N VAL A 546 -11.03 27.72 -34.17
CA VAL A 546 -10.96 28.45 -32.90
C VAL A 546 -12.09 29.48 -32.79
N GLU A 547 -13.06 29.22 -31.91
CA GLU A 547 -14.16 30.14 -31.58
C GLU A 547 -14.08 30.71 -30.15
N ALA A 548 -13.06 30.32 -29.39
CA ALA A 548 -12.88 30.61 -27.97
C ALA A 548 -12.66 32.10 -27.61
N SER A 549 -12.85 32.42 -26.33
CA SER A 549 -12.38 33.66 -25.70
C SER A 549 -10.91 33.54 -25.29
N ILE A 550 -10.06 34.50 -25.65
CA ILE A 550 -8.63 34.48 -25.32
C ILE A 550 -8.33 35.51 -24.23
N VAL A 551 -7.63 35.09 -23.16
CA VAL A 551 -7.20 35.99 -22.08
C VAL A 551 -5.70 35.86 -21.89
N ILE A 552 -4.98 36.98 -21.93
CA ILE A 552 -3.53 37.01 -21.89
C ILE A 552 -3.08 37.89 -20.74
N GLN A 553 -2.27 37.34 -19.84
CA GLN A 553 -1.63 38.06 -18.75
C GLN A 553 -0.11 38.03 -18.95
N MET A 554 0.49 39.22 -18.99
CA MET A 554 1.93 39.38 -19.11
C MET A 554 2.51 39.93 -17.81
N SER A 555 3.68 39.44 -17.39
CA SER A 555 4.43 39.92 -16.22
C SER A 555 5.44 41.01 -16.58
N GLN A 556 5.81 41.08 -17.85
CA GLN A 556 6.75 42.07 -18.40
C GLN A 556 6.01 43.01 -19.36
N ALA A 557 6.59 44.19 -19.58
CA ALA A 557 6.08 45.09 -20.59
C ALA A 557 6.24 44.43 -21.97
N PRO A 558 5.20 44.40 -22.81
CA PRO A 558 5.32 43.83 -24.15
C PRO A 558 6.32 44.61 -24.99
N GLU A 559 7.02 43.90 -25.88
CA GLU A 559 7.90 44.50 -26.87
C GLU A 559 7.05 45.00 -28.05
N PRO A 560 7.15 46.30 -28.41
CA PRO A 560 6.39 46.84 -29.53
C PRO A 560 6.84 46.20 -30.84
N ASP A 561 5.90 46.07 -31.77
CA ASP A 561 6.14 45.58 -33.13
C ASP A 561 6.78 44.17 -33.15
N THR A 562 6.51 43.38 -32.11
CA THR A 562 7.01 42.01 -31.93
C THR A 562 5.84 41.03 -31.92
N GLU A 563 6.03 39.86 -32.52
CA GLU A 563 5.02 38.83 -32.66
C GLU A 563 5.10 37.83 -31.50
N TYR A 564 3.95 37.55 -30.89
CA TYR A 564 3.79 36.53 -29.86
C TYR A 564 2.90 35.42 -30.40
N TYR A 565 3.49 34.26 -30.71
CA TYR A 565 2.79 33.15 -31.35
C TYR A 565 1.90 32.40 -30.35
N LEU A 566 0.58 32.42 -30.58
CA LEU A 566 -0.41 31.73 -29.73
C LEU A 566 -0.68 30.31 -30.23
N ILE A 567 -0.99 30.20 -31.52
CA ILE A 567 -1.33 28.96 -32.21
C ILE A 567 -0.60 28.95 -33.56
N SER A 568 0.01 27.83 -33.92
CA SER A 568 0.54 27.59 -35.26
C SER A 568 -0.05 26.31 -35.86
N SER A 569 -0.19 26.31 -37.18
CA SER A 569 -0.57 25.16 -37.98
C SER A 569 0.52 24.79 -38.97
N LEU A 570 0.78 23.49 -39.13
CA LEU A 570 1.80 23.03 -40.07
C LEU A 570 1.41 23.30 -41.53
N ASN A 571 0.17 23.00 -41.92
CA ASN A 571 -0.24 23.01 -43.32
C ASN A 571 -1.67 23.51 -43.59
N GLN A 572 -2.47 23.81 -42.57
CA GLN A 572 -3.88 24.19 -42.72
C GLN A 572 -4.12 25.61 -42.25
N SER A 573 -5.01 26.33 -42.93
CA SER A 573 -5.38 27.68 -42.49
C SER A 573 -6.22 27.62 -41.21
N ILE A 574 -5.83 28.40 -40.21
CA ILE A 574 -6.61 28.62 -38.99
C ILE A 574 -7.96 29.25 -39.37
N SER A 575 -9.04 28.66 -38.85
CA SER A 575 -10.43 29.06 -39.11
C SER A 575 -11.20 29.30 -37.81
N GLY A 576 -12.38 29.92 -37.88
CA GLY A 576 -13.20 30.28 -36.72
C GLY A 576 -13.28 31.78 -36.46
N MET A 577 -14.13 32.18 -35.52
CA MET A 577 -14.30 33.58 -35.11
C MET A 577 -14.08 33.68 -33.60
N ILE A 578 -12.97 34.29 -33.20
CA ILE A 578 -12.63 34.52 -31.78
C ILE A 578 -13.78 35.26 -31.10
N ALA A 579 -14.39 34.66 -30.07
CA ALA A 579 -15.54 35.23 -29.39
C ALA A 579 -15.21 36.56 -28.67
N SER A 580 -14.05 36.62 -28.02
CA SER A 580 -13.52 37.83 -27.39
C SER A 580 -12.02 37.68 -27.12
N PHE A 581 -11.29 38.79 -26.99
CA PHE A 581 -9.92 38.75 -26.45
C PHE A 581 -9.68 39.87 -25.43
N ASP A 582 -8.90 39.57 -24.39
CA ASP A 582 -8.47 40.53 -23.36
C ASP A 582 -6.98 40.35 -23.03
N VAL A 583 -6.29 41.46 -22.76
CA VAL A 583 -4.85 41.48 -22.50
C VAL A 583 -4.55 42.35 -21.27
N VAL A 584 -4.06 41.72 -20.22
CA VAL A 584 -3.62 42.35 -18.98
C VAL A 584 -2.11 42.51 -19.00
N THR A 585 -1.63 43.76 -18.93
CA THR A 585 -0.20 44.08 -18.91
C THR A 585 0.13 44.93 -17.67
N PRO A 586 1.38 44.89 -17.17
CA PRO A 586 1.79 45.69 -16.01
C PRO A 586 1.85 47.19 -16.33
N VAL A 587 1.79 47.57 -17.61
CA VAL A 587 1.85 48.97 -18.08
C VAL A 587 0.48 49.38 -18.61
N ILE A 588 -0.34 49.92 -17.72
CA ILE A 588 -1.81 50.05 -17.89
C ILE A 588 -2.27 50.92 -19.09
N ASN A 589 -1.41 51.67 -19.81
CA ASN A 589 -1.91 52.73 -20.71
C ASN A 589 -1.18 53.02 -22.04
N SER A 590 -0.23 52.20 -22.53
CA SER A 590 0.61 52.60 -23.68
C SER A 590 0.57 51.74 -24.94
N TYR A 591 -0.04 50.56 -24.92
CA TYR A 591 -0.05 49.66 -26.08
C TYR A 591 -1.48 49.32 -26.53
N LYS A 592 -1.69 49.28 -27.84
CA LYS A 592 -2.89 48.65 -28.42
C LYS A 592 -2.50 47.25 -28.86
N SER A 593 -3.23 46.25 -28.36
CA SER A 593 -3.06 44.86 -28.76
C SER A 593 -4.06 44.46 -29.84
N SER A 594 -3.65 43.56 -30.72
CA SER A 594 -4.52 42.88 -31.68
C SER A 594 -4.06 41.44 -31.87
N ILE A 595 -5.01 40.54 -32.09
CA ILE A 595 -4.73 39.20 -32.59
C ILE A 595 -4.85 39.22 -34.11
N VAL A 596 -3.81 38.77 -34.80
CA VAL A 596 -3.71 38.76 -36.26
C VAL A 596 -3.45 37.32 -36.73
N LEU A 597 -4.00 36.98 -37.90
CA LEU A 597 -3.64 35.76 -38.62
C LEU A 597 -2.60 36.12 -39.68
N THR A 598 -1.52 35.34 -39.77
CA THR A 598 -0.47 35.55 -40.78
C THR A 598 -0.98 35.31 -42.21
N ASP A 599 -0.19 35.63 -43.23
CA ASP A 599 -0.48 35.28 -44.63
C ASP A 599 0.63 34.37 -45.18
N PRO A 600 0.36 33.08 -45.49
CA PRO A 600 -0.92 32.39 -45.31
C PRO A 600 -1.31 32.24 -43.83
N ALA A 601 -2.61 32.10 -43.53
CA ALA A 601 -3.21 32.05 -42.19
C ALA A 601 -2.83 30.79 -41.38
N LEU A 602 -1.55 30.50 -41.28
CA LEU A 602 -0.97 29.35 -40.61
C LEU A 602 -0.61 29.66 -39.14
N SER A 603 -0.53 30.93 -38.75
CA SER A 603 -0.23 31.32 -37.37
C SER A 603 -1.21 32.38 -36.86
N MET A 604 -1.61 32.24 -35.59
CA MET A 604 -2.34 33.23 -34.81
C MET A 604 -1.35 33.91 -33.87
N VAL A 605 -1.14 35.21 -34.08
CA VAL A 605 -0.15 36.00 -33.35
C VAL A 605 -0.82 37.13 -32.57
N LEU A 606 -0.32 37.40 -31.37
CA LEU A 606 -0.61 38.61 -30.63
C LEU A 606 0.46 39.66 -31.00
N GLU A 607 0.01 40.82 -31.44
CA GLU A 607 0.86 41.96 -31.74
C GLU A 607 0.55 43.13 -30.81
N PHE A 608 1.59 43.85 -30.41
CA PHE A 608 1.46 45.13 -29.72
C PHE A 608 1.91 46.25 -30.62
N THR A 609 0.97 47.12 -31.00
CA THR A 609 1.32 48.37 -31.65
C THR A 609 1.70 49.38 -30.58
N SER A 610 2.91 49.95 -30.71
CA SER A 610 3.27 51.13 -29.94
C SER A 610 2.23 52.23 -30.19
N GLN A 611 1.80 52.95 -29.14
CA GLN A 611 1.10 54.21 -29.40
C GLN A 611 2.01 55.06 -30.29
N PRO A 612 1.52 55.68 -31.38
CA PRO A 612 2.33 56.65 -32.10
C PRO A 612 2.80 57.66 -31.07
N ALA A 613 4.13 57.78 -30.93
CA ALA A 613 4.78 58.66 -29.95
C ALA A 613 3.96 59.93 -29.89
N GLY A 614 3.28 60.13 -28.76
CA GLY A 614 2.19 61.09 -28.66
C GLY A 614 2.61 62.34 -29.40
N HIS A 615 1.83 62.75 -30.41
CA HIS A 615 1.96 64.07 -30.97
C HIS A 615 1.77 65.04 -29.81
N HIS A 616 2.85 65.31 -29.08
CA HIS A 616 3.05 66.61 -28.49
C HIS A 616 2.93 67.51 -29.70
N ASN A 617 1.78 68.15 -29.82
CA ASN A 617 1.64 69.41 -30.53
C ASN A 617 2.57 70.41 -29.84
N LYS A 618 3.89 70.20 -29.94
CA LYS A 618 4.86 71.28 -29.86
C LYS A 618 4.54 72.10 -31.09
N MET A 619 3.76 73.17 -30.90
CA MET A 619 3.65 74.21 -31.90
C MET A 619 5.08 74.55 -32.34
N ALA A 620 5.35 74.40 -33.64
CA ALA A 620 6.65 74.76 -34.21
C ALA A 620 7.04 76.16 -33.70
N GLY A 621 8.30 76.34 -33.27
CA GLY A 621 8.74 77.55 -32.56
C GLY A 621 8.38 78.87 -33.25
N TRP A 622 8.20 78.86 -34.57
CA TRP A 622 7.72 80.01 -35.35
C TRP A 622 6.27 80.42 -35.04
N LYS A 623 5.38 79.49 -34.67
CA LYS A 623 3.99 79.79 -34.27
C LYS A 623 3.94 80.46 -32.89
N VAL A 624 4.76 79.99 -31.96
CA VAL A 624 4.93 80.63 -30.64
C VAL A 624 5.56 82.01 -30.80
N PHE A 625 6.55 82.15 -31.69
CA PHE A 625 7.15 83.44 -32.06
C PHE A 625 6.11 84.41 -32.65
N LEU A 626 5.22 83.97 -33.53
CA LEU A 626 4.15 84.83 -34.09
C LEU A 626 3.12 85.26 -33.05
N ILE A 627 2.79 84.39 -32.08
CA ILE A 627 1.89 84.77 -30.98
C ILE A 627 2.56 85.83 -30.10
N ILE A 628 3.84 85.64 -29.74
CA ILE A 628 4.61 86.63 -28.98
C ILE A 628 4.72 87.95 -29.76
N LEU A 629 5.02 87.89 -31.06
CA LEU A 629 5.08 89.08 -31.93
C LEU A 629 3.73 89.81 -31.99
N GLY A 630 2.61 89.08 -32.07
CA GLY A 630 1.26 89.64 -32.07
C GLY A 630 0.91 90.34 -30.75
N VAL A 631 1.29 89.76 -29.60
CA VAL A 631 1.09 90.39 -28.28
C VAL A 631 1.95 91.65 -28.14
N VAL A 632 3.22 91.60 -28.55
CA VAL A 632 4.13 92.77 -28.49
C VAL A 632 3.66 93.89 -29.43
N ALA A 633 3.20 93.55 -30.65
CA ALA A 633 2.62 94.52 -31.58
C ALA A 633 1.33 95.14 -31.03
N GLY A 634 0.47 94.35 -30.36
CA GLY A 634 -0.73 94.83 -29.68
C GLY A 634 -0.42 95.82 -28.56
N ILE A 635 0.57 95.51 -27.71
CA ILE A 635 1.01 96.41 -26.63
C ILE A 635 1.64 97.69 -27.20
N ALA A 636 2.43 97.59 -28.28
CA ALA A 636 3.01 98.76 -28.96
C ALA A 636 1.95 99.66 -29.60
N LEU A 637 0.90 99.08 -30.20
CA LEU A 637 -0.24 99.82 -30.76
C LEU A 637 -1.09 100.49 -29.67
N ILE A 638 -1.31 99.83 -28.53
CA ILE A 638 -1.98 100.42 -27.36
C ILE A 638 -1.13 101.57 -26.78
N GLY A 639 0.19 101.40 -26.70
CA GLY A 639 1.13 102.44 -26.27
C GLY A 639 1.16 103.66 -27.21
N LEU A 640 1.11 103.45 -28.53
CA LEU A 640 1.02 104.52 -29.53
C LEU A 640 -0.34 105.22 -29.49
N GLY A 641 -1.43 104.47 -29.34
CA GLY A 641 -2.78 105.02 -29.17
C GLY A 641 -2.92 105.87 -27.91
N TYR A 642 -2.33 105.42 -26.79
CA TYR A 642 -2.28 106.21 -25.55
C TYR A 642 -1.45 107.49 -25.72
N ARG A 643 -0.29 107.42 -26.38
CA ARG A 643 0.55 108.61 -26.67
C ARG A 643 -0.14 109.61 -27.59
N TYR A 644 -0.92 109.15 -28.57
CA TYR A 644 -1.71 110.00 -29.46
C TYR A 644 -2.90 110.65 -28.73
N TYR A 645 -3.56 109.90 -27.85
CA TYR A 645 -4.69 110.38 -27.03
C TYR A 645 -4.27 111.45 -26.02
N VAL A 646 -3.11 111.30 -25.38
CA VAL A 646 -2.59 112.27 -24.39
C VAL A 646 -2.11 113.57 -25.06
N ARG A 647 -1.72 113.54 -26.34
CA ARG A 647 -1.25 114.74 -27.06
C ARG A 647 -2.36 115.68 -27.54
N ASN A 648 -3.63 115.24 -27.53
CA ASN A 648 -4.77 115.96 -28.13
C ASN A 648 -5.92 116.33 -27.14
N LYS A 649 -5.69 116.35 -25.82
CA LYS A 649 -6.68 116.89 -24.84
C LYS A 649 -6.32 118.28 -24.30
N GLY A 650 -5.67 119.08 -25.14
CA GLY A 650 -5.49 120.51 -24.96
C GLY A 650 -6.35 121.36 -25.89
N TYR A 651 -7.54 120.92 -26.31
CA TYR A 651 -8.55 121.77 -26.96
C TYR A 651 -9.95 121.26 -26.60
N ILE A 652 -10.54 121.89 -25.58
CA ILE A 652 -11.97 121.88 -25.30
C ILE A 652 -12.60 122.87 -26.28
N ALA A 653 -13.61 122.45 -27.03
CA ALA A 653 -14.53 123.37 -27.69
C ALA A 653 -15.74 123.58 -26.79
N LEU A 654 -15.57 124.51 -25.85
CA LEU A 654 -16.49 125.59 -25.48
C LEU A 654 -15.65 126.67 -24.80
#